data_AF-A0ABD3F5H2-F1
#
_entry.id   AF-A0ABD3F5H2-F1
#
_cell.length_a   1.000
_cell.length_b   1.000
_cell.length_c   1.000
_cell.angle_alpha   90.00
_cell.angle_beta   90.00
_cell.angle_gamma   90.00
#
_symmetry.space_group_name_H-M   'P 1'
#
loop_
_entity.id
_entity.type
_entity.pdbx_description
1 polymer ?
#
loop_
_entity_poly.entity_id
_entity_poly.type
_entity_poly.pdbx_seq_one_letter_code
_entity_poly.pdbx_strand_id
1 'polypeptide(L)'
;MRRRKASNATIHAVPADAASSSIRKPAVLVPCTLSIGDAVALAALASGTLVGYTLTLYPSIAGGDSGELVAESCHLGISHPPGYPLFNMIVHLFTKYLPFGDTPAWRANFFSAVCDTVAVTFIYLSLLHWMAPTGWNGRRIAAFTAAALFGFSPLIWTYAVGAEVFALNNAFTAVLIFLLLRYARHQDFKSALIGAFTCGLAMCNQHTIVLFELPIIAWILWTRRSLWSNELAQFTGAFLLGLIPYIYMPITAVWNPQPGSWGDVTSFSGLIHHIRRADYGTFRLYASNEGNEDLWTRLYLYGVDLSDREIPFKLALPVVALGLLQTLRPSTGMNRQLGGFMVVMYTFYMVVFHSLANLPISEGLIYGVQMRFWQQPNVLVFTWFGVGLGYIVHLATQVGKNSRVLHFVNSSVVTVSCLTLIGAQIWRWRELCDQSQAFYIRNYAQSLLDPLPPNAVLFVNFDLQWTSLRYLQRCELRRPDVTILNLSMMTYNWFATKHDHYPNLQLPGSRLVPFGSMRDGFSMAKLLDANIDQQRQTRFFLGGKLSYNDQDFNEKYTLVPYGLLDEFHRLSMPSPSLKRWYSSQQKVKTMIRERLTELPPEEIYTDETWEWTIARDYGMKELNWATYLLERTIAEDPENLSLLSEATKPMELSYQSEPLEFWNAASNLKNLGLAYAQIVKSSQEFTASTDPFLNEVVGAGVEDRTRYHWYMYSHLVWI
;
A
#
# COMPACT_ATOMS: atom_id res chain seq x y z
N MET A 1 -43.27 -30.21 88.35
CA MET A 1 -43.60 -28.78 88.56
C MET A 1 -43.66 -28.08 87.20
N ARG A 2 -44.81 -27.44 86.91
CA ARG A 2 -45.09 -26.36 85.92
C ARG A 2 -44.74 -26.59 84.43
N ARG A 3 -45.59 -26.29 83.43
CA ARG A 3 -47.01 -25.87 83.33
C ARG A 3 -47.37 -25.88 81.82
N ARG A 4 -48.60 -26.29 81.51
CA ARG A 4 -49.30 -26.17 80.20
C ARG A 4 -49.38 -24.71 79.68
N LYS A 5 -49.48 -24.52 78.35
CA LYS A 5 -50.70 -23.96 77.69
C LYS A 5 -50.69 -24.09 76.14
N ALA A 6 -51.90 -24.31 75.62
CA ALA A 6 -52.38 -24.50 74.23
C ALA A 6 -52.26 -23.20 73.38
N SER A 7 -52.55 -23.12 72.06
CA SER A 7 -53.69 -23.68 71.29
C SER A 7 -53.56 -23.57 69.76
N ASN A 8 -54.23 -24.49 69.06
CA ASN A 8 -54.92 -24.44 67.74
C ASN A 8 -54.76 -23.20 66.83
N ALA A 9 -54.48 -23.44 65.53
CA ALA A 9 -55.49 -23.28 64.45
C ALA A 9 -54.91 -23.68 63.07
N THR A 10 -55.69 -24.49 62.35
CA THR A 10 -55.64 -24.86 60.92
C THR A 10 -55.61 -23.66 59.96
N ILE A 11 -55.04 -23.82 58.75
CA ILE A 11 -55.58 -23.29 57.46
C ILE A 11 -54.78 -23.80 56.24
N HIS A 12 -55.49 -24.52 55.37
CA HIS A 12 -55.39 -24.70 53.91
C HIS A 12 -54.08 -25.04 53.20
N ALA A 13 -53.99 -26.30 52.74
CA ALA A 13 -53.27 -26.67 51.51
C ALA A 13 -54.23 -26.53 50.30
N VAL A 14 -53.78 -25.84 49.25
CA VAL A 14 -54.45 -25.60 47.95
C VAL A 14 -53.41 -25.94 46.86
N PRO A 15 -53.85 -26.46 45.69
CA PRO A 15 -53.24 -27.63 45.04
C PRO A 15 -52.09 -27.36 44.07
N ALA A 16 -51.42 -28.47 43.75
CA ALA A 16 -50.45 -28.61 42.69
C ALA A 16 -51.04 -28.28 41.31
N ASP A 17 -50.38 -27.38 40.60
CA ASP A 17 -50.41 -27.32 39.14
C ASP A 17 -49.12 -26.70 38.58
N ALA A 18 -48.77 -27.17 37.39
CA ALA A 18 -47.75 -26.67 36.46
C ALA A 18 -46.27 -26.95 36.79
N ALA A 19 -45.70 -27.94 36.10
CA ALA A 19 -44.77 -27.72 34.98
C ALA A 19 -43.80 -28.90 34.83
N SER A 20 -44.22 -29.94 34.09
CA SER A 20 -43.28 -30.88 33.50
C SER A 20 -42.47 -30.13 32.44
N SER A 21 -41.26 -29.71 32.80
CA SER A 21 -40.29 -29.15 31.87
C SER A 21 -39.87 -30.24 30.88
N SER A 22 -40.44 -30.19 29.67
CA SER A 22 -39.95 -30.98 28.55
C SER A 22 -38.49 -30.60 28.30
N ILE A 23 -37.59 -31.53 28.59
CA ILE A 23 -36.18 -31.45 28.24
C ILE A 23 -36.12 -31.35 26.71
N ARG A 24 -35.85 -30.14 26.19
CA ARG A 24 -35.55 -29.94 24.77
C ARG A 24 -34.33 -30.79 24.44
N LYS A 25 -34.53 -31.81 23.61
CA LYS A 25 -33.45 -32.59 22.99
C LYS A 25 -32.46 -31.61 22.33
N PRO A 26 -31.14 -31.89 22.37
CA PRO A 26 -30.15 -31.07 21.69
C PRO A 26 -30.54 -30.99 20.21
N ALA A 27 -30.59 -29.76 19.70
CA ALA A 27 -30.83 -29.50 18.29
C ALA A 27 -29.81 -30.31 17.48
N VAL A 28 -30.31 -31.18 16.60
CA VAL A 28 -29.52 -31.87 15.59
C VAL A 28 -28.63 -30.84 14.90
N LEU A 29 -27.31 -31.08 14.87
CA LEU A 29 -26.39 -30.35 14.02
C LEU A 29 -26.92 -30.46 12.58
N VAL A 30 -27.64 -29.44 12.12
CA VAL A 30 -27.88 -29.27 10.69
C VAL A 30 -26.53 -28.80 10.14
N PRO A 31 -25.79 -29.62 9.39
CA PRO A 31 -24.60 -29.13 8.75
C PRO A 31 -25.05 -28.01 7.82
N CYS A 32 -24.31 -26.90 7.82
CA CYS A 32 -24.49 -25.80 6.87
C CYS A 32 -24.10 -26.33 5.48
N THR A 33 -24.93 -27.19 4.91
CA THR A 33 -24.74 -27.78 3.61
C THR A 33 -25.16 -26.71 2.62
N LEU A 34 -24.18 -26.14 1.93
CA LEU A 34 -24.43 -25.31 0.76
C LEU A 34 -25.30 -26.13 -0.19
N SER A 35 -26.36 -25.51 -0.71
CA SER A 35 -27.07 -26.15 -1.81
C SER A 35 -26.13 -26.26 -3.01
N ILE A 36 -26.39 -27.20 -3.92
CA ILE A 36 -25.58 -27.35 -5.15
C ILE A 36 -25.46 -26.01 -5.89
N GLY A 37 -26.55 -25.24 -5.96
CA GLY A 37 -26.53 -23.92 -6.58
C GLY A 37 -25.70 -22.88 -5.82
N ASP A 38 -25.62 -22.95 -4.49
CA ASP A 38 -24.76 -22.06 -3.71
C ASP A 38 -23.28 -22.39 -3.94
N ALA A 39 -22.95 -23.68 -4.07
CA ALA A 39 -21.60 -24.16 -4.37
C ALA A 39 -21.16 -23.81 -5.80
N VAL A 40 -22.04 -23.94 -6.79
CA VAL A 40 -21.76 -23.54 -8.18
C VAL A 40 -21.52 -22.03 -8.28
N ALA A 41 -22.36 -21.21 -7.63
CA ALA A 41 -22.18 -19.76 -7.62
C ALA A 41 -20.88 -19.36 -6.90
N LEU A 42 -20.54 -20.04 -5.80
CA LEU A 42 -19.26 -19.82 -5.12
C LEU A 42 -18.06 -20.15 -6.01
N ALA A 43 -18.09 -21.31 -6.68
CA ALA A 43 -17.02 -21.72 -7.58
C ALA A 43 -16.84 -20.74 -8.75
N ALA A 44 -17.95 -20.27 -9.33
CA ALA A 44 -17.93 -19.26 -10.39
C ALA A 44 -17.36 -17.92 -9.90
N LEU A 45 -17.76 -17.48 -8.71
CA LEU A 45 -17.26 -16.25 -8.09
C LEU A 45 -15.75 -16.35 -7.82
N ALA A 46 -15.33 -17.38 -7.10
CA ALA A 46 -13.91 -17.56 -6.73
C ALA A 46 -13.02 -17.72 -7.97
N SER A 47 -13.45 -18.50 -8.97
CA SER A 47 -12.69 -18.67 -10.21
C SER A 47 -12.64 -17.38 -11.03
N GLY A 48 -13.77 -16.67 -11.15
CA GLY A 48 -13.85 -15.41 -11.89
C GLY A 48 -12.99 -14.32 -11.27
N THR A 49 -13.02 -14.19 -9.94
CA THR A 49 -12.18 -13.24 -9.19
C THR A 49 -10.70 -13.59 -9.33
N LEU A 50 -10.30 -14.84 -9.08
CA LEU A 50 -8.90 -15.25 -9.18
C LEU A 50 -8.35 -15.09 -10.60
N VAL A 51 -9.12 -15.48 -11.62
CA VAL A 51 -8.71 -15.28 -13.03
C VAL A 51 -8.62 -13.80 -13.35
N GLY A 52 -9.60 -12.99 -12.94
CA GLY A 52 -9.57 -11.53 -13.12
C GLY A 52 -8.30 -10.92 -12.54
N TYR A 53 -7.99 -11.19 -11.28
CA TYR A 53 -6.78 -10.71 -10.63
C TYR A 53 -5.50 -11.24 -11.29
N THR A 54 -5.45 -12.51 -11.65
CA THR A 54 -4.26 -13.12 -12.27
C THR A 54 -3.96 -12.52 -13.64
N LEU A 55 -5.00 -12.15 -14.40
CA LEU A 55 -4.84 -11.50 -15.71
C LEU A 55 -4.39 -10.04 -15.60
N THR A 56 -4.65 -9.39 -14.46
CA THR A 56 -4.35 -7.97 -14.23
C THR A 56 -3.19 -7.72 -13.28
N LEU A 57 -2.56 -8.76 -12.73
CA LEU A 57 -1.53 -8.58 -11.69
C LEU A 57 -0.22 -8.04 -12.24
N TYR A 58 0.53 -7.32 -11.38
CA TYR A 58 1.83 -6.76 -11.77
C TYR A 58 2.76 -7.89 -12.23
N PRO A 59 3.46 -7.74 -13.37
CA PRO A 59 4.41 -8.74 -13.85
C PRO A 59 5.66 -8.83 -12.96
N SER A 60 5.90 -7.81 -12.13
CA SER A 60 6.98 -7.74 -11.14
C SER A 60 6.51 -6.97 -9.88
N ILE A 61 7.41 -6.25 -9.22
CA ILE A 61 7.09 -5.48 -8.01
C ILE A 61 6.12 -4.33 -8.28
N ALA A 62 5.18 -4.16 -7.35
CA ALA A 62 4.31 -2.99 -7.27
C ALA A 62 4.97 -1.88 -6.45
N GLY A 63 4.29 -0.73 -6.34
CA GLY A 63 4.78 0.43 -5.59
C GLY A 63 4.68 0.28 -4.08
N GLY A 64 5.23 1.26 -3.35
CA GLY A 64 5.20 1.30 -1.90
C GLY A 64 6.09 0.24 -1.25
N ASP A 65 5.54 -0.47 -0.27
CA ASP A 65 6.28 -1.41 0.55
C ASP A 65 6.52 -2.76 -0.15
N SER A 66 5.83 -3.00 -1.27
CA SER A 66 5.87 -4.26 -2.02
C SER A 66 7.29 -4.74 -2.32
N GLY A 67 8.17 -3.85 -2.79
CA GLY A 67 9.55 -4.19 -3.09
C GLY A 67 10.33 -4.72 -1.88
N GLU A 68 10.18 -4.10 -0.70
CA GLU A 68 10.82 -4.56 0.53
C GLU A 68 10.18 -5.87 1.02
N LEU A 69 8.85 -5.93 1.09
CA LEU A 69 8.13 -7.11 1.55
C LEU A 69 8.50 -8.36 0.74
N VAL A 70 8.58 -8.24 -0.59
CA VAL A 70 9.00 -9.33 -1.47
C VAL A 70 10.49 -9.63 -1.30
N ALA A 71 11.36 -8.61 -1.20
CA ALA A 71 12.79 -8.78 -0.96
C ALA A 71 13.06 -9.60 0.31
N GLU A 72 12.45 -9.21 1.43
CA GLU A 72 12.58 -9.92 2.70
C GLU A 72 11.97 -11.32 2.61
N SER A 73 10.87 -11.51 1.88
CA SER A 73 10.27 -12.83 1.67
C SER A 73 11.19 -13.79 0.88
N CYS A 74 11.93 -13.32 -0.13
CA CYS A 74 12.81 -14.16 -0.95
C CYS A 74 13.90 -14.88 -0.12
N HIS A 75 14.38 -14.27 0.95
CA HIS A 75 15.46 -14.80 1.79
C HIS A 75 15.07 -15.03 3.25
N LEU A 76 13.78 -14.95 3.57
CA LEU A 76 13.30 -15.00 4.95
C LEU A 76 14.00 -13.95 5.84
N GLY A 77 13.84 -12.68 5.51
CA GLY A 77 14.27 -11.55 6.34
C GLY A 77 13.15 -10.94 7.19
N ILE A 78 13.40 -9.70 7.64
CA ILE A 78 12.55 -8.94 8.54
C ILE A 78 12.27 -7.58 7.90
N SER A 79 11.00 -7.38 7.55
CA SER A 79 10.52 -6.13 6.96
C SER A 79 10.41 -5.03 8.01
N HIS A 80 10.06 -3.82 7.57
CA HIS A 80 9.79 -2.71 8.47
C HIS A 80 8.75 -3.06 9.57
N PRO A 81 8.76 -2.37 10.72
CA PRO A 81 7.90 -2.70 11.86
C PRO A 81 6.41 -2.77 11.50
N PRO A 82 5.68 -3.82 11.90
CA PRO A 82 6.02 -4.80 12.94
C PRO A 82 6.73 -6.07 12.44
N GLY A 83 7.22 -6.09 11.19
CA GLY A 83 8.01 -7.17 10.60
C GLY A 83 7.25 -8.19 9.76
N TYR A 84 5.90 -8.18 9.81
CA TYR A 84 5.01 -9.00 8.97
C TYR A 84 5.41 -10.48 8.84
N PRO A 85 5.76 -11.18 9.93
CA PRO A 85 6.38 -12.51 9.84
C PRO A 85 5.51 -13.54 9.13
N LEU A 86 4.18 -13.51 9.33
CA LEU A 86 3.30 -14.47 8.66
C LEU A 86 3.29 -14.25 7.14
N PHE A 87 3.24 -12.98 6.70
CA PHE A 87 3.30 -12.62 5.29
C PHE A 87 4.62 -13.11 4.68
N ASN A 88 5.75 -12.75 5.30
CA ASN A 88 7.08 -13.13 4.78
C ASN A 88 7.25 -14.65 4.67
N MET A 89 6.78 -15.40 5.67
CA MET A 89 6.85 -16.86 5.66
C MET A 89 6.02 -17.47 4.54
N ILE A 90 4.78 -17.01 4.32
CA ILE A 90 3.92 -17.59 3.27
C ILE A 90 4.40 -17.17 1.89
N VAL A 91 4.76 -15.90 1.69
CA VAL A 91 5.29 -15.42 0.41
C VAL A 91 6.62 -16.10 0.08
N HIS A 92 7.46 -16.42 1.07
CA HIS A 92 8.64 -17.26 0.85
C HIS A 92 8.27 -18.62 0.24
N LEU A 93 7.20 -19.27 0.72
CA LEU A 93 6.74 -20.53 0.16
C LEU A 93 6.28 -20.37 -1.30
N PHE A 94 5.54 -19.30 -1.60
CA PHE A 94 5.07 -19.01 -2.97
C PHE A 94 6.26 -18.73 -3.90
N THR A 95 7.16 -17.83 -3.52
CA THR A 95 8.33 -17.46 -4.32
C THR A 95 9.24 -18.67 -4.58
N LYS A 96 9.41 -19.56 -3.58
CA LYS A 96 10.31 -20.71 -3.66
C LYS A 96 9.72 -21.94 -4.36
N TYR A 97 8.45 -22.26 -4.11
CA TYR A 97 7.87 -23.56 -4.48
C TYR A 97 6.74 -23.50 -5.50
N LEU A 98 6.17 -22.32 -5.80
CA LEU A 98 5.16 -22.22 -6.86
C LEU A 98 5.82 -22.43 -8.23
N PRO A 99 5.38 -23.42 -9.04
CA PRO A 99 6.11 -23.82 -10.25
C PRO A 99 5.83 -22.93 -11.48
N PHE A 100 5.00 -21.90 -11.33
CA PHE A 100 4.64 -20.95 -12.40
C PHE A 100 4.82 -19.50 -11.92
N GLY A 101 4.76 -18.56 -12.86
CA GLY A 101 5.11 -17.16 -12.63
C GLY A 101 6.59 -16.91 -12.91
N ASP A 102 6.86 -15.92 -13.75
CA ASP A 102 8.19 -15.65 -14.31
C ASP A 102 9.16 -15.06 -13.30
N THR A 103 8.65 -14.30 -12.32
CA THR A 103 9.46 -13.62 -11.30
C THR A 103 8.99 -13.97 -9.88
N PRO A 104 9.88 -13.86 -8.86
CA PRO A 104 9.46 -13.97 -7.46
C PRO A 104 8.34 -12.98 -7.11
N ALA A 105 8.41 -11.74 -7.61
CA ALA A 105 7.37 -10.75 -7.37
C ALA A 105 6.02 -11.15 -7.97
N TRP A 106 5.99 -11.72 -9.19
CA TRP A 106 4.74 -12.24 -9.77
C TRP A 106 4.08 -13.29 -8.85
N ARG A 107 4.88 -14.22 -8.31
CA ARG A 107 4.38 -15.26 -7.38
C ARG A 107 3.86 -14.67 -6.08
N ALA A 108 4.48 -13.59 -5.60
CA ALA A 108 4.01 -12.85 -4.44
C ALA A 108 2.70 -12.08 -4.75
N ASN A 109 2.57 -11.48 -5.92
CA ASN A 109 1.34 -10.81 -6.35
C ASN A 109 0.19 -11.82 -6.48
N PHE A 110 0.48 -13.00 -7.03
CA PHE A 110 -0.48 -14.10 -7.10
C PHE A 110 -0.96 -14.55 -5.71
N PHE A 111 -0.10 -14.50 -4.69
CA PHE A 111 -0.51 -14.74 -3.30
C PHE A 111 -1.54 -13.71 -2.82
N SER A 112 -1.35 -12.42 -3.10
CA SER A 112 -2.37 -11.38 -2.80
C SER A 112 -3.70 -11.69 -3.50
N ALA A 113 -3.65 -12.06 -4.79
CA ALA A 113 -4.85 -12.40 -5.57
C ALA A 113 -5.62 -13.59 -4.94
N VAL A 114 -4.91 -14.60 -4.45
CA VAL A 114 -5.50 -15.73 -3.72
C VAL A 114 -6.15 -15.24 -2.41
N CYS A 115 -5.48 -14.37 -1.65
CA CYS A 115 -5.99 -13.86 -0.39
C CYS A 115 -7.31 -13.07 -0.56
N ASP A 116 -7.39 -12.13 -1.49
CA ASP A 116 -8.64 -11.39 -1.70
C ASP A 116 -9.74 -12.25 -2.34
N THR A 117 -9.38 -13.27 -3.12
CA THR A 117 -10.34 -14.30 -3.56
C THR A 117 -10.95 -15.06 -2.36
N VAL A 118 -10.15 -15.33 -1.34
CA VAL A 118 -10.63 -15.89 -0.06
C VAL A 118 -11.55 -14.89 0.65
N ALA A 119 -11.19 -13.59 0.69
CA ALA A 119 -12.04 -12.56 1.28
C ALA A 119 -13.43 -12.50 0.60
N VAL A 120 -13.46 -12.43 -0.73
CA VAL A 120 -14.68 -12.47 -1.56
C VAL A 120 -15.52 -13.71 -1.27
N THR A 121 -14.88 -14.89 -1.18
CA THR A 121 -15.53 -16.15 -0.83
C THR A 121 -16.21 -16.09 0.53
N PHE A 122 -15.52 -15.61 1.56
CA PHE A 122 -16.07 -15.55 2.91
C PHE A 122 -17.11 -14.44 3.10
N ILE A 123 -17.07 -13.36 2.32
CA ILE A 123 -18.16 -12.38 2.26
C ILE A 123 -19.43 -13.01 1.68
N TYR A 124 -19.31 -13.75 0.57
CA TYR A 124 -20.44 -14.48 -0.01
C TYR A 124 -21.06 -15.47 0.98
N LEU A 125 -20.22 -16.28 1.65
CA LEU A 125 -20.68 -17.25 2.65
C LEU A 125 -21.32 -16.56 3.87
N SER A 126 -20.75 -15.44 4.32
CA SER A 126 -21.29 -14.62 5.40
C SER A 126 -22.68 -14.11 5.06
N LEU A 127 -22.87 -13.57 3.85
CA LEU A 127 -24.14 -13.06 3.37
C LEU A 127 -25.22 -14.16 3.26
N LEU A 128 -24.87 -15.33 2.72
CA LEU A 128 -25.79 -16.47 2.68
C LEU A 128 -26.22 -16.91 4.08
N HIS A 129 -25.28 -16.99 5.01
CA HIS A 129 -25.56 -17.40 6.39
C HIS A 129 -26.39 -16.36 7.15
N TRP A 130 -26.05 -15.08 6.98
CA TRP A 130 -26.70 -13.95 7.65
C TRP A 130 -28.14 -13.76 7.19
N MET A 131 -28.39 -13.81 5.88
CA MET A 131 -29.74 -13.67 5.31
C MET A 131 -30.57 -14.96 5.40
N ALA A 132 -30.02 -16.10 5.81
CA ALA A 132 -30.77 -17.36 5.82
C ALA A 132 -32.08 -17.33 6.62
N PRO A 133 -32.19 -16.68 7.80
CA PRO A 133 -33.44 -16.62 8.57
C PRO A 133 -34.56 -15.83 7.91
N THR A 134 -34.24 -14.95 6.93
CA THR A 134 -35.23 -14.05 6.33
C THR A 134 -36.17 -14.75 5.35
N GLY A 135 -35.76 -15.90 4.80
CA GLY A 135 -36.48 -16.59 3.73
C GLY A 135 -36.54 -15.80 2.40
N TRP A 136 -35.71 -14.78 2.23
CA TRP A 136 -35.74 -13.92 1.04
C TRP A 136 -35.36 -14.68 -0.24
N ASN A 137 -36.24 -14.58 -1.25
CA ASN A 137 -35.96 -14.98 -2.62
C ASN A 137 -34.78 -14.18 -3.19
N GLY A 138 -33.93 -14.84 -3.98
CA GLY A 138 -32.79 -14.20 -4.65
C GLY A 138 -31.60 -13.85 -3.76
N ARG A 139 -31.56 -14.30 -2.49
CA ARG A 139 -30.42 -14.11 -1.57
C ARG A 139 -29.06 -14.48 -2.17
N ARG A 140 -29.02 -15.52 -3.02
CA ARG A 140 -27.79 -15.98 -3.71
C ARG A 140 -27.29 -14.95 -4.70
N ILE A 141 -28.19 -14.37 -5.48
CA ILE A 141 -27.86 -13.32 -6.46
C ILE A 141 -27.30 -12.12 -5.71
N ALA A 142 -28.00 -11.65 -4.67
CA ALA A 142 -27.53 -10.52 -3.87
C ALA A 142 -26.16 -10.78 -3.20
N ALA A 143 -25.96 -11.97 -2.64
CA ALA A 143 -24.68 -12.35 -2.04
C ALA A 143 -23.54 -12.40 -3.06
N PHE A 144 -23.79 -13.00 -4.23
CA PHE A 144 -22.82 -13.06 -5.33
C PHE A 144 -22.44 -11.66 -5.81
N THR A 145 -23.44 -10.80 -6.06
CA THR A 145 -23.24 -9.43 -6.51
C THR A 145 -22.44 -8.61 -5.52
N ALA A 146 -22.80 -8.61 -4.24
CA ALA A 146 -22.10 -7.82 -3.23
C ALA A 146 -20.64 -8.28 -3.04
N ALA A 147 -20.40 -9.59 -3.04
CA ALA A 147 -19.05 -10.13 -2.94
C ALA A 147 -18.20 -9.83 -4.19
N ALA A 148 -18.79 -9.92 -5.40
CA ALA A 148 -18.11 -9.54 -6.63
C ALA A 148 -17.81 -8.04 -6.70
N LEU A 149 -18.74 -7.19 -6.27
CA LEU A 149 -18.52 -5.74 -6.20
C LEU A 149 -17.41 -5.39 -5.20
N PHE A 150 -17.31 -6.09 -4.07
CA PHE A 150 -16.18 -5.95 -3.14
C PHE A 150 -14.87 -6.31 -3.83
N GLY A 151 -14.80 -7.49 -4.48
CA GLY A 151 -13.57 -7.94 -5.12
C GLY A 151 -13.09 -7.02 -6.25
N PHE A 152 -14.02 -6.49 -7.04
CA PHE A 152 -13.69 -5.57 -8.13
C PHE A 152 -13.87 -4.09 -7.74
N SER A 153 -13.92 -3.77 -6.44
CA SER A 153 -13.79 -2.39 -5.98
C SER A 153 -12.36 -1.90 -6.24
N PRO A 154 -12.14 -0.63 -6.65
CA PRO A 154 -10.83 -0.17 -7.06
C PRO A 154 -9.80 -0.30 -5.93
N LEU A 155 -10.20 -0.01 -4.69
CA LEU A 155 -9.30 -0.14 -3.55
C LEU A 155 -8.90 -1.61 -3.30
N ILE A 156 -9.86 -2.54 -3.33
CA ILE A 156 -9.56 -3.97 -3.12
C ILE A 156 -8.76 -4.54 -4.28
N TRP A 157 -9.19 -4.27 -5.52
CA TRP A 157 -8.54 -4.79 -6.71
C TRP A 157 -7.08 -4.33 -6.81
N THR A 158 -6.77 -3.07 -6.48
CA THR A 158 -5.40 -2.53 -6.45
C THR A 158 -4.46 -3.32 -5.53
N TYR A 159 -4.93 -3.77 -4.37
CA TYR A 159 -4.13 -4.57 -3.44
C TYR A 159 -4.22 -6.08 -3.69
N ALA A 160 -5.21 -6.54 -4.44
CA ALA A 160 -5.28 -7.92 -4.91
C ALA A 160 -4.24 -8.22 -6.01
N VAL A 161 -3.83 -7.20 -6.79
CA VAL A 161 -2.89 -7.34 -7.92
C VAL A 161 -1.42 -7.12 -7.56
N GLY A 162 -1.13 -6.60 -6.36
CA GLY A 162 0.22 -6.30 -5.88
C GLY A 162 0.52 -6.95 -4.52
N ALA A 163 1.76 -7.41 -4.32
CA ALA A 163 2.21 -8.06 -3.10
C ALA A 163 2.33 -7.05 -1.96
N GLU A 164 1.29 -6.98 -1.12
CA GLU A 164 1.15 -6.09 0.02
C GLU A 164 0.36 -6.81 1.13
N VAL A 165 0.45 -6.33 2.36
CA VAL A 165 -0.10 -7.04 3.54
C VAL A 165 -1.63 -6.98 3.66
N PHE A 166 -2.28 -6.12 2.87
CA PHE A 166 -3.70 -5.79 3.01
C PHE A 166 -4.63 -6.90 2.51
N ALA A 167 -4.31 -7.57 1.40
CA ALA A 167 -5.15 -8.65 0.85
C ALA A 167 -5.29 -9.82 1.84
N LEU A 168 -4.19 -10.21 2.50
CA LEU A 168 -4.23 -11.21 3.57
C LEU A 168 -5.03 -10.71 4.77
N ASN A 169 -4.98 -9.42 5.09
CA ASN A 169 -5.74 -8.85 6.19
C ASN A 169 -7.26 -8.80 5.90
N ASN A 170 -7.65 -8.57 4.64
CA ASN A 170 -9.03 -8.66 4.17
C ASN A 170 -9.56 -10.10 4.32
N ALA A 171 -8.74 -11.09 3.95
CA ALA A 171 -9.08 -12.50 4.12
C ALA A 171 -9.33 -12.85 5.59
N PHE A 172 -8.45 -12.41 6.50
CA PHE A 172 -8.65 -12.59 7.94
C PHE A 172 -9.92 -11.93 8.44
N THR A 173 -10.18 -10.68 8.05
CA THR A 173 -11.38 -9.95 8.43
C THR A 173 -12.64 -10.71 7.97
N ALA A 174 -12.71 -11.11 6.70
CA ALA A 174 -13.86 -11.84 6.16
C ALA A 174 -14.08 -13.21 6.85
N VAL A 175 -13.00 -13.95 7.13
CA VAL A 175 -13.06 -15.21 7.89
C VAL A 175 -13.55 -14.98 9.32
N LEU A 176 -13.04 -13.97 10.02
CA LEU A 176 -13.47 -13.63 11.39
C LEU A 176 -14.95 -13.24 11.44
N ILE A 177 -15.43 -12.45 10.47
CA ILE A 177 -16.86 -12.12 10.36
C ILE A 177 -17.70 -13.38 10.12
N PHE A 178 -17.28 -14.27 9.22
CA PHE A 178 -17.97 -15.53 8.98
C PHE A 178 -18.03 -16.42 10.24
N LEU A 179 -16.92 -16.55 10.96
CA LEU A 179 -16.83 -17.32 12.21
C LEU A 179 -17.70 -16.70 13.31
N LEU A 180 -17.72 -15.37 13.42
CA LEU A 180 -18.58 -14.64 14.35
C LEU A 180 -20.07 -14.88 14.05
N LEU A 181 -20.45 -14.83 12.77
CA LEU A 181 -21.82 -15.12 12.33
C LEU A 181 -22.25 -16.56 12.62
N ARG A 182 -21.34 -17.51 12.39
CA ARG A 182 -21.57 -18.93 12.70
C ARG A 182 -21.74 -19.15 14.20
N TYR A 183 -20.80 -18.61 14.98
CA TYR A 183 -20.86 -18.63 16.43
C TYR A 183 -22.14 -18.00 16.96
N ALA A 184 -22.53 -16.82 16.50
CA ALA A 184 -23.71 -16.12 17.02
C ALA A 184 -25.02 -16.90 16.77
N ARG A 185 -25.06 -17.75 15.72
CA ARG A 185 -26.22 -18.59 15.40
C ARG A 185 -26.27 -19.89 16.22
N HIS A 186 -25.12 -20.53 16.43
CA HIS A 186 -25.06 -21.87 17.02
C HIS A 186 -24.48 -21.91 18.44
N GLN A 187 -23.92 -20.79 18.90
CA GLN A 187 -23.13 -20.66 20.13
C GLN A 187 -22.02 -21.72 20.20
N ASP A 188 -21.45 -22.10 19.05
CA ASP A 188 -20.54 -23.25 18.97
C ASP A 188 -19.11 -22.89 19.40
N PHE A 189 -18.57 -23.67 20.34
CA PHE A 189 -17.23 -23.44 20.91
C PHE A 189 -16.12 -23.52 19.85
N LYS A 190 -16.29 -24.41 18.87
CA LYS A 190 -15.29 -24.64 17.81
C LYS A 190 -15.05 -23.40 16.95
N SER A 191 -16.11 -22.69 16.54
CA SER A 191 -15.94 -21.45 15.75
C SER A 191 -15.26 -20.34 16.55
N ALA A 192 -15.57 -20.21 17.85
CA ALA A 192 -14.86 -19.28 18.72
C ALA A 192 -13.38 -19.65 18.91
N LEU A 193 -13.07 -20.94 19.05
CA LEU A 193 -11.69 -21.43 19.19
C LEU A 193 -10.86 -21.22 17.91
N ILE A 194 -11.44 -21.51 16.74
CA ILE A 194 -10.82 -21.21 15.44
C ILE A 194 -10.66 -19.69 15.29
N GLY A 195 -11.66 -18.91 15.71
CA GLY A 195 -11.59 -17.45 15.73
C GLY A 195 -10.41 -16.95 16.57
N ALA A 196 -10.23 -17.47 17.78
CA ALA A 196 -9.11 -17.10 18.65
C ALA A 196 -7.74 -17.40 18.02
N PHE A 197 -7.58 -18.57 17.41
CA PHE A 197 -6.37 -18.90 16.64
C PHE A 197 -6.16 -17.97 15.43
N THR A 198 -7.24 -17.65 14.72
CA THR A 198 -7.23 -16.75 13.57
C THR A 198 -6.82 -15.33 13.96
N CYS A 199 -7.29 -14.82 15.12
CA CYS A 199 -6.84 -13.54 15.67
C CYS A 199 -5.32 -13.53 15.92
N GLY A 200 -4.79 -14.60 16.54
CA GLY A 200 -3.35 -14.73 16.76
C GLY A 200 -2.54 -14.66 15.46
N LEU A 201 -2.98 -15.38 14.42
CA LEU A 201 -2.34 -15.33 13.10
C LEU A 201 -2.47 -13.96 12.42
N ALA A 202 -3.64 -13.34 12.49
CA ALA A 202 -3.89 -12.05 11.84
C ALA A 202 -3.02 -10.93 12.44
N MET A 203 -2.78 -10.97 13.76
CA MET A 203 -1.82 -10.09 14.42
C MET A 203 -0.40 -10.23 13.88
N CYS A 204 0.02 -11.44 13.46
CA CYS A 204 1.31 -11.66 12.81
C CYS A 204 1.38 -11.16 11.34
N ASN A 205 0.25 -10.73 10.77
CA ASN A 205 0.20 -10.07 9.47
C ASN A 205 0.19 -8.55 9.66
N GLN A 206 -0.95 -7.95 10.02
CA GLN A 206 -1.08 -6.48 10.08
C GLN A 206 -1.86 -6.05 11.33
N HIS A 207 -1.28 -5.18 12.14
CA HIS A 207 -1.81 -4.81 13.46
C HIS A 207 -3.15 -4.07 13.46
N THR A 208 -3.56 -3.45 12.37
CA THR A 208 -4.85 -2.74 12.29
C THR A 208 -6.05 -3.68 12.47
N ILE A 209 -5.86 -4.99 12.28
CA ILE A 209 -6.88 -6.00 12.58
C ILE A 209 -7.33 -5.99 14.04
N VAL A 210 -6.50 -5.50 14.97
CA VAL A 210 -6.82 -5.39 16.40
C VAL A 210 -8.10 -4.58 16.65
N LEU A 211 -8.41 -3.64 15.75
CA LEU A 211 -9.62 -2.81 15.81
C LEU A 211 -10.91 -3.62 15.56
N PHE A 212 -10.82 -4.79 14.92
CA PHE A 212 -11.90 -5.78 14.83
C PHE A 212 -11.80 -6.81 15.95
N GLU A 213 -10.61 -7.30 16.25
CA GLU A 213 -10.41 -8.37 17.23
C GLU A 213 -10.87 -7.97 18.63
N LEU A 214 -10.56 -6.75 19.09
CA LEU A 214 -10.94 -6.29 20.43
C LEU A 214 -12.47 -6.30 20.62
N PRO A 215 -13.29 -5.69 19.75
CA PRO A 215 -14.74 -5.85 19.80
C PRO A 215 -15.21 -7.30 19.73
N ILE A 216 -14.65 -8.11 18.82
CA ILE A 216 -15.07 -9.51 18.63
C ILE A 216 -14.82 -10.32 19.91
N ILE A 217 -13.62 -10.22 20.48
CA ILE A 217 -13.25 -10.88 21.73
C ILE A 217 -14.20 -10.44 22.84
N ALA A 218 -14.41 -9.14 23.01
CA ALA A 218 -15.34 -8.61 24.02
C ALA A 218 -16.76 -9.18 23.86
N TRP A 219 -17.25 -9.29 22.62
CA TRP A 219 -18.55 -9.88 22.32
C TRP A 219 -18.63 -11.37 22.66
N ILE A 220 -17.61 -12.16 22.30
CA ILE A 220 -17.55 -13.59 22.64
C ILE A 220 -17.55 -13.78 24.15
N LEU A 221 -16.68 -13.05 24.88
CA LEU A 221 -16.61 -13.12 26.34
C LEU A 221 -17.94 -12.70 26.99
N TRP A 222 -18.60 -11.67 26.46
CA TRP A 222 -19.88 -11.19 26.99
C TRP A 222 -21.05 -12.13 26.72
N THR A 223 -21.08 -12.80 25.56
CA THR A 223 -22.14 -13.74 25.21
C THR A 223 -21.96 -15.10 25.88
N ARG A 224 -20.71 -15.50 26.14
CA ARG A 224 -20.35 -16.67 26.96
C ARG A 224 -20.08 -16.31 28.42
N ARG A 225 -21.05 -15.71 29.12
CA ARG A 225 -20.87 -15.23 30.51
C ARG A 225 -20.38 -16.28 31.54
N SER A 226 -20.44 -17.58 31.23
CA SER A 226 -19.94 -18.67 32.07
C SER A 226 -18.71 -19.36 31.45
N LEU A 227 -17.69 -18.58 31.06
CA LEU A 227 -16.40 -19.17 30.73
C LEU A 227 -15.81 -19.78 32.01
N TRP A 228 -15.63 -21.09 32.00
CA TRP A 228 -14.83 -21.76 33.03
C TRP A 228 -13.35 -21.46 32.75
N SER A 229 -12.50 -21.52 33.77
CA SER A 229 -11.04 -21.32 33.62
C SER A 229 -10.44 -22.11 32.46
N ASN A 230 -10.97 -23.31 32.21
CA ASN A 230 -10.55 -24.18 31.11
C ASN A 230 -10.91 -23.67 29.71
N GLU A 231 -12.06 -23.02 29.50
CA GLU A 231 -12.43 -22.47 28.18
C GLU A 231 -11.59 -21.24 27.87
N LEU A 232 -11.40 -20.36 28.86
CA LEU A 232 -10.53 -19.19 28.72
C LEU A 232 -9.09 -19.62 28.41
N ALA A 233 -8.55 -20.62 29.12
CA ALA A 233 -7.23 -21.17 28.85
C ALA A 233 -7.10 -21.74 27.43
N GLN A 234 -8.15 -22.36 26.90
CA GLN A 234 -8.17 -22.85 25.51
C GLN A 234 -8.19 -21.72 24.49
N PHE A 235 -8.98 -20.67 24.69
CA PHE A 235 -8.97 -19.50 23.81
C PHE A 235 -7.62 -18.78 23.85
N THR A 236 -7.06 -18.58 25.04
CA THR A 236 -5.73 -18.00 25.20
C THR A 236 -4.68 -18.89 24.54
N GLY A 237 -4.72 -20.21 24.76
CA GLY A 237 -3.80 -21.15 24.11
C GLY A 237 -3.89 -21.14 22.59
N ALA A 238 -5.10 -21.08 22.03
CA ALA A 238 -5.32 -20.97 20.59
C ALA A 238 -4.78 -19.64 20.03
N PHE A 239 -5.04 -18.52 20.70
CA PHE A 239 -4.50 -17.21 20.31
C PHE A 239 -2.98 -17.19 20.35
N LEU A 240 -2.36 -17.68 21.43
CA LEU A 240 -0.91 -17.79 21.57
C LEU A 240 -0.29 -18.73 20.52
N LEU A 241 -0.97 -19.82 20.17
CA LEU A 241 -0.55 -20.70 19.09
C LEU A 241 -0.53 -19.97 17.73
N GLY A 242 -1.51 -19.09 17.49
CA GLY A 242 -1.56 -18.23 16.31
C GLY A 242 -0.41 -17.21 16.26
N LEU A 243 0.14 -16.81 17.42
CA LEU A 243 1.25 -15.85 17.51
C LEU A 243 2.65 -16.45 17.26
N ILE A 244 2.76 -17.77 17.12
CA ILE A 244 4.04 -18.46 16.89
C ILE A 244 4.89 -17.88 15.73
N PRO A 245 4.34 -17.38 14.61
CA PRO A 245 5.14 -16.77 13.55
C PRO A 245 6.06 -15.63 14.02
N TYR A 246 5.76 -14.94 15.12
CA TYR A 246 6.69 -13.93 15.67
C TYR A 246 8.04 -14.50 16.12
N ILE A 247 8.11 -15.78 16.48
CA ILE A 247 9.35 -16.45 16.91
C ILE A 247 10.34 -16.56 15.74
N TYR A 248 9.86 -16.54 14.49
CA TYR A 248 10.72 -16.64 13.33
C TYR A 248 11.67 -15.42 13.19
N MET A 249 11.26 -14.21 13.61
CA MET A 249 12.07 -12.99 13.47
C MET A 249 13.41 -13.06 14.25
N PRO A 250 13.44 -13.35 15.57
CA PRO A 250 14.72 -13.50 16.28
C PRO A 250 15.56 -14.67 15.74
N ILE A 251 14.93 -15.75 15.27
CA ILE A 251 15.67 -16.88 14.67
C ILE A 251 16.40 -16.43 13.40
N THR A 252 15.70 -15.76 12.48
CA THR A 252 16.31 -15.34 11.21
C THR A 252 17.35 -14.23 11.40
N ALA A 253 17.13 -13.32 12.37
CA ALA A 253 18.09 -12.28 12.72
C ALA A 253 19.46 -12.82 13.15
N VAL A 254 19.50 -14.04 13.71
CA VAL A 254 20.75 -14.70 14.12
C VAL A 254 21.27 -15.64 13.03
N TRP A 255 20.37 -16.42 12.41
CA TRP A 255 20.75 -17.47 11.47
C TRP A 255 21.12 -16.95 10.07
N ASN A 256 20.40 -15.95 9.58
CA ASN A 256 20.58 -15.38 8.25
C ASN A 256 20.45 -13.85 8.27
N PRO A 257 21.32 -13.13 9.00
CA PRO A 257 21.23 -11.67 9.12
C PRO A 257 21.44 -10.99 7.77
N GLN A 258 20.55 -10.06 7.43
CA GLN A 258 20.58 -9.36 6.14
C GLN A 258 20.85 -7.86 6.32
N PRO A 259 21.63 -7.23 5.43
CA PRO A 259 22.03 -5.83 5.57
C PRO A 259 20.86 -4.84 5.57
N GLY A 260 19.76 -5.18 4.90
CA GLY A 260 18.57 -4.33 4.80
C GLY A 260 17.38 -4.81 5.63
N SER A 261 17.52 -5.86 6.44
CA SER A 261 16.46 -6.22 7.39
C SER A 261 16.37 -5.18 8.49
N TRP A 262 15.15 -4.79 8.83
CA TRP A 262 14.87 -3.69 9.74
C TRP A 262 15.05 -4.10 11.20
N GLY A 263 15.62 -3.20 12.00
CA GLY A 263 15.71 -3.37 13.45
C GLY A 263 16.77 -4.37 13.92
N ASP A 264 16.93 -4.42 15.24
CA ASP A 264 17.60 -5.50 15.95
C ASP A 264 16.56 -6.23 16.81
N VAL A 265 16.20 -7.44 16.40
CA VAL A 265 15.24 -8.32 17.10
C VAL A 265 15.92 -9.51 17.77
N THR A 266 17.25 -9.51 17.87
CA THR A 266 18.03 -10.59 18.50
C THR A 266 17.80 -10.69 20.00
N SER A 267 17.35 -9.60 20.64
CA SER A 267 16.97 -9.55 22.04
C SER A 267 15.46 -9.45 22.23
N PHE A 268 14.95 -9.89 23.40
CA PHE A 268 13.52 -9.75 23.72
C PHE A 268 13.07 -8.27 23.72
N SER A 269 13.90 -7.36 24.23
CA SER A 269 13.59 -5.92 24.21
C SER A 269 13.52 -5.39 22.79
N GLY A 270 14.46 -5.79 21.93
CA GLY A 270 14.47 -5.41 20.50
C GLY A 270 13.26 -5.96 19.75
N LEU A 271 12.90 -7.23 20.00
CA LEU A 271 11.70 -7.85 19.45
C LEU A 271 10.43 -7.08 19.84
N ILE A 272 10.26 -6.75 21.13
CA ILE A 272 9.09 -5.98 21.59
C ILE A 272 9.10 -4.56 21.03
N HIS A 273 10.27 -3.92 20.92
CA HIS A 273 10.42 -2.60 20.30
C HIS A 273 9.95 -2.62 18.84
N HIS A 274 10.35 -3.65 18.09
CA HIS A 274 9.96 -3.85 16.69
C HIS A 274 8.47 -4.14 16.54
N ILE A 275 7.94 -5.09 17.32
CA ILE A 275 6.50 -5.43 17.29
C ILE A 275 5.67 -4.19 17.64
N ARG A 276 6.06 -3.43 18.66
CA ARG A 276 5.34 -2.21 19.05
C ARG A 276 5.49 -1.07 18.07
N ARG A 277 6.23 -1.20 16.96
CA ARG A 277 6.45 -0.10 16.01
C ARG A 277 7.03 1.15 16.72
N ALA A 278 7.90 0.93 17.71
CA ALA A 278 8.37 2.01 18.57
C ALA A 278 9.23 3.04 17.81
N ASP A 279 9.88 2.64 16.72
CA ASP A 279 10.61 3.54 15.79
C ASP A 279 9.71 4.62 15.16
N TYR A 280 8.40 4.37 15.04
CA TYR A 280 7.42 5.34 14.53
C TYR A 280 6.68 6.11 15.63
N GLY A 281 6.68 5.58 16.88
CA GLY A 281 5.90 6.13 18.01
C GLY A 281 4.75 5.25 18.52
N THR A 282 4.73 3.95 18.23
CA THR A 282 3.73 2.92 18.64
C THR A 282 2.30 3.08 18.12
N PHE A 283 1.76 4.28 18.05
CA PHE A 283 0.40 4.55 17.54
C PHE A 283 0.38 5.62 16.46
N ARG A 284 1.47 5.68 15.68
CA ARG A 284 1.63 6.60 14.55
C ARG A 284 1.86 5.80 13.29
N LEU A 285 1.27 6.27 12.19
CA LEU A 285 1.51 5.77 10.84
C LEU A 285 2.77 6.40 10.24
N TYR A 286 3.05 7.66 10.58
CA TYR A 286 4.15 8.44 10.02
C TYR A 286 5.01 9.08 11.11
N ALA A 287 6.33 9.07 10.93
CA ALA A 287 7.29 9.62 11.88
C ALA A 287 7.52 11.13 11.67
N SER A 288 6.46 11.92 11.51
CA SER A 288 6.51 13.38 11.41
C SER A 288 5.73 14.05 12.55
N ASN A 289 6.10 15.29 12.85
CA ASN A 289 5.40 16.17 13.79
C ASN A 289 4.64 17.30 13.06
N GLU A 290 4.53 17.23 11.72
CA GLU A 290 3.75 18.19 10.94
C GLU A 290 2.25 18.12 11.27
N GLY A 291 1.56 19.23 11.02
CA GLY A 291 0.11 19.33 11.21
C GLY A 291 -0.63 18.34 10.32
N ASN A 292 -1.71 17.77 10.86
CA ASN A 292 -2.50 16.74 10.18
C ASN A 292 -3.98 17.14 10.19
N GLU A 293 -4.72 16.71 9.18
CA GLU A 293 -6.15 16.95 9.02
C GLU A 293 -6.96 16.23 10.11
N ASP A 294 -8.09 16.83 10.49
CA ASP A 294 -8.91 16.38 11.61
C ASP A 294 -9.76 15.14 11.29
N LEU A 295 -10.35 14.55 12.33
CA LEU A 295 -11.21 13.37 12.24
C LEU A 295 -12.34 13.54 11.22
N TRP A 296 -13.01 14.69 11.19
CA TRP A 296 -14.18 14.88 10.32
C TRP A 296 -13.79 14.95 8.86
N THR A 297 -12.69 15.63 8.55
CA THR A 297 -12.14 15.66 7.18
C THR A 297 -11.83 14.25 6.69
N ARG A 298 -11.19 13.41 7.52
CA ARG A 298 -10.89 12.01 7.16
C ARG A 298 -12.15 11.16 6.97
N LEU A 299 -13.12 11.27 7.87
CA LEU A 299 -14.39 10.54 7.75
C LEU A 299 -15.22 11.00 6.53
N TYR A 300 -15.19 12.29 6.22
CA TYR A 300 -15.84 12.86 5.05
C TYR A 300 -15.24 12.29 3.77
N LEU A 301 -13.90 12.30 3.65
CA LEU A 301 -13.20 11.78 2.48
C LEU A 301 -13.44 10.28 2.28
N TYR A 302 -13.42 9.49 3.36
CA TYR A 302 -13.84 8.09 3.29
C TYR A 302 -15.29 7.94 2.76
N GLY A 303 -16.21 8.79 3.21
CA GLY A 303 -17.60 8.78 2.75
C GLY A 303 -17.73 9.14 1.25
N VAL A 304 -16.92 10.09 0.79
CA VAL A 304 -16.83 10.47 -0.63
C VAL A 304 -16.32 9.28 -1.44
N ASP A 305 -15.19 8.66 -1.06
CA ASP A 305 -14.63 7.55 -1.81
C ASP A 305 -15.51 6.31 -1.80
N LEU A 306 -16.16 6.00 -0.67
CA LEU A 306 -17.11 4.91 -0.60
C LEU A 306 -18.29 5.11 -1.59
N SER A 307 -18.76 6.35 -1.73
CA SER A 307 -19.84 6.72 -2.64
C SER A 307 -19.38 6.76 -4.11
N ASP A 308 -18.17 7.22 -4.35
CA ASP A 308 -17.72 7.67 -5.66
C ASP A 308 -16.88 6.61 -6.37
N ARG A 309 -16.09 5.85 -5.61
CA ARG A 309 -15.11 4.88 -6.12
C ARG A 309 -15.56 3.44 -5.89
N GLU A 310 -15.98 3.10 -4.66
CA GLU A 310 -16.14 1.71 -4.23
C GLU A 310 -17.36 0.98 -4.81
N ILE A 311 -18.50 1.66 -4.97
CA ILE A 311 -19.74 1.05 -5.48
C ILE A 311 -20.33 1.89 -6.63
N PRO A 312 -20.80 1.28 -7.74
CA PRO A 312 -21.30 2.03 -8.90
C PRO A 312 -22.52 2.88 -8.61
N PHE A 313 -22.73 3.91 -9.44
CA PHE A 313 -23.95 4.71 -9.50
C PHE A 313 -24.38 5.36 -8.17
N LYS A 314 -23.42 5.66 -7.29
CA LYS A 314 -23.66 6.23 -5.95
C LYS A 314 -24.59 5.36 -5.09
N LEU A 315 -24.64 4.04 -5.36
CA LEU A 315 -25.54 3.13 -4.66
C LEU A 315 -25.06 2.77 -3.25
N ALA A 316 -23.81 3.09 -2.89
CA ALA A 316 -23.23 2.75 -1.59
C ALA A 316 -24.12 3.16 -0.43
N LEU A 317 -24.32 4.47 -0.24
CA LEU A 317 -25.06 5.01 0.90
C LEU A 317 -26.52 4.52 0.99
N PRO A 318 -27.36 4.63 -0.06
CA PRO A 318 -28.77 4.25 0.07
C PRO A 318 -28.96 2.74 0.31
N VAL A 319 -28.17 1.88 -0.34
CA VAL A 319 -28.32 0.42 -0.21
C VAL A 319 -27.72 -0.09 1.09
N VAL A 320 -26.59 0.47 1.54
CA VAL A 320 -26.01 0.16 2.86
C VAL A 320 -26.95 0.59 3.98
N ALA A 321 -27.52 1.79 3.90
CA ALA A 321 -28.51 2.27 4.87
C ALA A 321 -29.71 1.33 4.96
N LEU A 322 -30.22 0.86 3.82
CA LEU A 322 -31.29 -0.14 3.78
C LEU A 322 -30.86 -1.47 4.43
N GLY A 323 -29.64 -1.93 4.16
CA GLY A 323 -29.07 -3.14 4.77
C GLY A 323 -28.95 -3.04 6.29
N LEU A 324 -28.51 -1.90 6.81
CA LEU A 324 -28.47 -1.58 8.23
C LEU A 324 -29.87 -1.63 8.85
N LEU A 325 -30.84 -0.96 8.21
CA LEU A 325 -32.22 -0.96 8.67
C LEU A 325 -32.80 -2.38 8.75
N GLN A 326 -32.60 -3.21 7.72
CA GLN A 326 -33.11 -4.59 7.74
C GLN A 326 -32.37 -5.46 8.77
N THR A 327 -31.06 -5.25 8.93
CA THR A 327 -30.24 -5.94 9.93
C THR A 327 -30.75 -5.70 11.36
N LEU A 328 -31.20 -4.48 11.65
CA LEU A 328 -31.71 -4.10 12.97
C LEU A 328 -33.22 -4.36 13.14
N ARG A 329 -33.94 -4.70 12.06
CA ARG A 329 -35.39 -4.89 12.06
C ARG A 329 -35.78 -6.27 12.61
N PRO A 330 -36.65 -6.34 13.65
CA PRO A 330 -37.03 -7.62 14.25
C PRO A 330 -37.78 -8.59 13.34
N SER A 331 -38.50 -8.08 12.33
CA SER A 331 -39.30 -8.93 11.43
C SER A 331 -38.46 -9.78 10.47
N THR A 332 -37.15 -9.55 10.36
CA THR A 332 -36.29 -10.30 9.43
C THR A 332 -35.79 -11.62 10.03
N GLY A 333 -35.92 -11.82 11.34
CA GLY A 333 -35.39 -13.01 12.03
C GLY A 333 -33.86 -13.06 12.12
N MET A 334 -33.14 -12.04 11.62
CA MET A 334 -31.70 -11.90 11.81
C MET A 334 -31.38 -11.53 13.26
N ASN A 335 -30.17 -11.89 13.71
CA ASN A 335 -29.75 -11.59 15.09
C ASN A 335 -29.47 -10.08 15.25
N ARG A 336 -30.47 -9.34 15.74
CA ARG A 336 -30.39 -7.88 15.93
C ARG A 336 -29.28 -7.44 16.88
N GLN A 337 -29.00 -8.24 17.92
CA GLN A 337 -27.95 -7.88 18.87
C GLN A 337 -26.58 -7.94 18.17
N LEU A 338 -26.36 -8.96 17.36
CA LEU A 338 -25.16 -9.05 16.54
C LEU A 338 -25.12 -7.96 15.46
N GLY A 339 -26.27 -7.63 14.85
CA GLY A 339 -26.37 -6.52 13.91
C GLY A 339 -25.98 -5.18 14.53
N GLY A 340 -26.47 -4.88 15.73
CA GLY A 340 -26.07 -3.71 16.50
C GLY A 340 -24.59 -3.73 16.90
N PHE A 341 -24.07 -4.90 17.27
CA PHE A 341 -22.64 -5.08 17.55
C PHE A 341 -21.77 -4.77 16.32
N MET A 342 -22.13 -5.24 15.13
CA MET A 342 -21.40 -4.94 13.90
C MET A 342 -21.33 -3.43 13.63
N VAL A 343 -22.41 -2.69 13.92
CA VAL A 343 -22.41 -1.21 13.83
C VAL A 343 -21.43 -0.61 14.83
N VAL A 344 -21.44 -1.07 16.09
CA VAL A 344 -20.50 -0.59 17.12
C VAL A 344 -19.06 -0.88 16.73
N MET A 345 -18.77 -2.08 16.23
CA MET A 345 -17.43 -2.50 15.79
C MET A 345 -16.94 -1.65 14.61
N TYR A 346 -17.78 -1.41 13.61
CA TYR A 346 -17.48 -0.52 12.50
C TYR A 346 -17.19 0.91 12.98
N THR A 347 -18.06 1.48 13.81
CA THR A 347 -17.88 2.83 14.37
C THR A 347 -16.60 2.92 15.21
N PHE A 348 -16.31 1.90 16.01
CA PHE A 348 -15.08 1.82 16.79
C PHE A 348 -13.84 1.86 15.89
N TYR A 349 -13.79 1.04 14.84
CA TYR A 349 -12.70 1.07 13.86
C TYR A 349 -12.56 2.47 13.26
N MET A 350 -13.65 3.00 12.70
CA MET A 350 -13.64 4.25 11.96
C MET A 350 -13.23 5.44 12.84
N VAL A 351 -13.71 5.52 14.08
CA VAL A 351 -13.34 6.60 14.99
C VAL A 351 -11.90 6.45 15.47
N VAL A 352 -11.51 5.26 15.93
CA VAL A 352 -10.19 5.06 16.54
C VAL A 352 -9.08 5.19 15.50
N PHE A 353 -9.22 4.54 14.33
CA PHE A 353 -8.21 4.63 13.27
C PHE A 353 -7.99 6.08 12.83
N HIS A 354 -9.07 6.79 12.45
CA HIS A 354 -8.94 8.16 11.95
C HIS A 354 -8.54 9.17 13.03
N SER A 355 -8.75 8.87 14.31
CA SER A 355 -8.26 9.69 15.42
C SER A 355 -6.76 9.49 15.69
N LEU A 356 -6.21 8.33 15.33
CA LEU A 356 -4.79 8.01 15.49
C LEU A 356 -3.98 8.25 14.21
N ALA A 357 -4.62 8.26 13.04
CA ALA A 357 -3.97 8.51 11.76
C ALA A 357 -3.35 9.92 11.73
N ASN A 358 -2.03 9.98 11.48
CA ASN A 358 -1.23 11.21 11.52
C ASN A 358 -0.49 11.45 10.19
N LEU A 359 -1.22 11.25 9.08
CA LEU A 359 -0.74 11.43 7.70
C LEU A 359 -1.28 12.76 7.12
N PRO A 360 -0.45 13.60 6.48
CA PRO A 360 -0.89 14.81 5.78
C PRO A 360 -1.59 14.43 4.47
N ILE A 361 -2.92 14.35 4.50
CA ILE A 361 -3.72 13.84 3.37
C ILE A 361 -4.01 14.87 2.29
N SER A 362 -3.48 16.09 2.44
CA SER A 362 -3.42 17.09 1.37
C SER A 362 -2.44 16.70 0.26
N GLU A 363 -1.51 15.77 0.51
CA GLU A 363 -0.64 15.18 -0.51
C GLU A 363 -1.28 13.92 -1.11
N GLY A 364 -1.38 13.85 -2.45
CA GLY A 364 -2.04 12.76 -3.16
C GLY A 364 -1.52 11.36 -2.78
N LEU A 365 -0.20 11.14 -2.79
CA LEU A 365 0.39 9.84 -2.47
C LEU A 365 0.07 9.42 -1.03
N ILE A 366 0.12 10.37 -0.10
CA ILE A 366 -0.14 10.14 1.32
C ILE A 366 -1.63 9.86 1.57
N TYR A 367 -2.52 10.53 0.82
CA TYR A 367 -3.92 10.16 0.76
C TYR A 367 -4.08 8.70 0.32
N GLY A 368 -3.41 8.30 -0.76
CA GLY A 368 -3.31 6.91 -1.24
C GLY A 368 -2.87 5.91 -0.16
N VAL A 369 -1.88 6.26 0.66
CA VAL A 369 -1.42 5.44 1.80
C VAL A 369 -2.49 5.29 2.88
N GLN A 370 -3.25 6.35 3.17
CA GLN A 370 -4.35 6.25 4.12
C GLN A 370 -5.50 5.38 3.62
N MET A 371 -5.88 5.49 2.35
CA MET A 371 -7.02 4.76 1.78
C MET A 371 -6.92 3.25 1.99
N ARG A 372 -5.69 2.70 2.01
CA ARG A 372 -5.42 1.26 2.19
C ARG A 372 -6.04 0.67 3.46
N PHE A 373 -6.23 1.49 4.50
CA PHE A 373 -6.80 1.09 5.79
C PHE A 373 -8.33 1.09 5.83
N TRP A 374 -8.99 1.48 4.73
CA TRP A 374 -10.44 1.43 4.57
C TRP A 374 -10.96 0.08 4.06
N GLN A 375 -10.07 -0.80 3.62
CA GLN A 375 -10.42 -2.11 3.08
C GLN A 375 -11.13 -3.01 4.10
N GLN A 376 -10.65 -3.05 5.35
CA GLN A 376 -11.25 -3.90 6.39
C GLN A 376 -12.65 -3.41 6.80
N PRO A 377 -12.89 -2.10 7.04
CA PRO A 377 -14.25 -1.56 7.16
C PRO A 377 -15.15 -1.88 5.97
N ASN A 378 -14.60 -1.84 4.75
CA ASN A 378 -15.37 -2.16 3.54
C ASN A 378 -15.91 -3.60 3.56
N VAL A 379 -15.26 -4.56 4.21
CA VAL A 379 -15.83 -5.91 4.40
C VAL A 379 -17.22 -5.85 5.06
N LEU A 380 -17.41 -5.02 6.09
CA LEU A 380 -18.73 -4.82 6.72
C LEU A 380 -19.67 -4.01 5.83
N VAL A 381 -19.18 -2.98 5.17
CA VAL A 381 -19.99 -2.14 4.28
C VAL A 381 -20.59 -2.97 3.15
N PHE A 382 -19.79 -3.79 2.48
CA PHE A 382 -20.26 -4.68 1.42
C PHE A 382 -21.14 -5.81 1.95
N THR A 383 -20.96 -6.24 3.21
CA THR A 383 -21.90 -7.13 3.88
C THR A 383 -23.27 -6.45 4.09
N TRP A 384 -23.31 -5.20 4.54
CA TRP A 384 -24.59 -4.47 4.66
C TRP A 384 -25.19 -4.13 3.29
N PHE A 385 -24.37 -3.76 2.31
CA PHE A 385 -24.81 -3.59 0.93
C PHE A 385 -25.47 -4.86 0.41
N GLY A 386 -24.88 -6.04 0.64
CA GLY A 386 -25.45 -7.33 0.25
C GLY A 386 -26.79 -7.63 0.93
N VAL A 387 -26.98 -7.26 2.20
CA VAL A 387 -28.27 -7.36 2.89
C VAL A 387 -29.30 -6.40 2.29
N GLY A 388 -28.92 -5.15 2.04
CA GLY A 388 -29.79 -4.15 1.42
C GLY A 388 -30.24 -4.57 0.03
N LEU A 389 -29.29 -5.03 -0.79
CA LEU A 389 -29.55 -5.59 -2.11
C LEU A 389 -30.42 -6.85 -2.02
N GLY A 390 -30.18 -7.73 -1.05
CA GLY A 390 -31.01 -8.91 -0.80
C GLY A 390 -32.48 -8.57 -0.56
N TYR A 391 -32.74 -7.50 0.20
CA TYR A 391 -34.10 -7.01 0.41
C TYR A 391 -34.71 -6.42 -0.88
N ILE A 392 -33.95 -5.63 -1.65
CA ILE A 392 -34.42 -5.07 -2.94
C ILE A 392 -34.76 -6.20 -3.92
N VAL A 393 -33.88 -7.18 -4.07
CA VAL A 393 -34.05 -8.37 -4.92
C VAL A 393 -35.28 -9.17 -4.47
N HIS A 394 -35.48 -9.34 -3.16
CA HIS A 394 -36.65 -10.00 -2.63
C HIS A 394 -37.95 -9.28 -3.03
N LEU A 395 -38.02 -7.95 -2.85
CA LEU A 395 -39.19 -7.17 -3.23
C LEU A 395 -39.47 -7.25 -4.74
N ALA A 396 -38.43 -7.10 -5.56
CA ALA A 396 -38.56 -7.16 -7.02
C ALA A 396 -39.07 -8.53 -7.50
N THR A 397 -38.61 -9.62 -6.89
CA THR A 397 -39.03 -10.98 -7.24
C THR A 397 -40.42 -11.35 -6.69
N GLN A 398 -40.95 -10.63 -5.71
CA GLN A 398 -42.34 -10.80 -5.24
C GLN A 398 -43.38 -10.21 -6.20
N VAL A 399 -42.98 -9.21 -7.02
CA VAL A 399 -43.88 -8.62 -8.02
C VAL A 399 -44.26 -9.68 -9.04
N GLY A 400 -45.57 -9.91 -9.22
CA GLY A 400 -46.05 -10.87 -10.20
C GLY A 400 -45.90 -12.34 -9.84
N LYS A 401 -45.62 -12.68 -8.57
CA LYS A 401 -45.41 -14.07 -8.10
C LYS A 401 -46.55 -15.04 -8.43
N ASN A 402 -47.76 -14.53 -8.65
CA ASN A 402 -48.92 -15.34 -9.01
C ASN A 402 -48.88 -15.83 -10.47
N SER A 403 -48.07 -15.22 -11.33
CA SER A 403 -47.85 -15.65 -12.72
C SER A 403 -46.45 -16.22 -12.87
N ARG A 404 -46.36 -17.49 -13.30
CA ARG A 404 -45.06 -18.16 -13.54
C ARG A 404 -44.20 -17.40 -14.55
N VAL A 405 -44.82 -16.88 -15.61
CA VAL A 405 -44.13 -16.11 -16.66
C VAL A 405 -43.58 -14.81 -16.09
N LEU A 406 -44.40 -14.05 -15.37
CA LEU A 406 -43.98 -12.76 -14.82
C LEU A 406 -42.90 -12.93 -13.74
N HIS A 407 -43.01 -13.96 -12.89
CA HIS A 407 -41.97 -14.29 -11.91
C HIS A 407 -40.64 -14.67 -12.59
N PHE A 408 -40.68 -15.46 -13.65
CA PHE A 408 -39.48 -15.82 -14.42
C PHE A 408 -38.84 -14.60 -15.08
N VAL A 409 -39.63 -13.73 -15.72
CA VAL A 409 -39.17 -12.49 -16.34
C VAL A 409 -38.52 -11.58 -15.29
N ASN A 410 -39.20 -11.32 -14.16
CA ASN A 410 -38.68 -10.46 -13.09
C ASN A 410 -37.40 -11.04 -12.48
N SER A 411 -37.33 -12.35 -12.24
CA SER A 411 -36.11 -12.99 -11.73
C SER A 411 -34.94 -12.87 -12.72
N SER A 412 -35.21 -12.98 -14.02
CA SER A 412 -34.22 -12.83 -15.08
C SER A 412 -33.73 -11.39 -15.18
N VAL A 413 -34.64 -10.41 -15.15
CA VAL A 413 -34.31 -8.97 -15.15
C VAL A 413 -33.43 -8.63 -13.95
N VAL A 414 -33.80 -9.08 -12.75
CA VAL A 414 -33.00 -8.83 -11.53
C VAL A 414 -31.60 -9.44 -11.64
N THR A 415 -31.50 -10.66 -12.18
CA THR A 415 -30.21 -11.33 -12.39
C THR A 415 -29.34 -10.55 -13.38
N VAL A 416 -29.92 -10.15 -14.52
CA VAL A 416 -29.22 -9.34 -15.53
C VAL A 416 -28.79 -7.99 -14.95
N SER A 417 -29.65 -7.28 -14.22
CA SER A 417 -29.28 -6.01 -13.58
C SER A 417 -28.13 -6.17 -12.59
N CYS A 418 -28.12 -7.25 -11.80
CA CYS A 418 -27.02 -7.57 -10.90
C CYS A 418 -25.71 -7.85 -11.65
N LEU A 419 -25.76 -8.63 -12.73
CA LEU A 419 -24.58 -8.86 -13.58
C LEU A 419 -24.10 -7.58 -14.26
N THR A 420 -25.00 -6.71 -14.69
CA THR A 420 -24.67 -5.40 -15.25
C THR A 420 -23.99 -4.50 -14.22
N LEU A 421 -24.40 -4.52 -12.95
CA LEU A 421 -23.71 -3.78 -11.89
C LEU A 421 -22.26 -4.26 -11.71
N ILE A 422 -22.03 -5.58 -11.73
CA ILE A 422 -20.67 -6.15 -11.67
C ILE A 422 -19.87 -5.76 -12.91
N GLY A 423 -20.46 -5.88 -14.10
CA GLY A 423 -19.83 -5.50 -15.36
C GLY A 423 -19.47 -4.01 -15.42
N ALA A 424 -20.34 -3.13 -14.90
CA ALA A 424 -20.07 -1.69 -14.82
C ALA A 424 -18.93 -1.38 -13.86
N GLN A 425 -18.84 -2.08 -12.73
CA GLN A 425 -17.74 -1.95 -11.77
C GLN A 425 -16.40 -2.35 -12.42
N ILE A 426 -16.35 -3.52 -13.06
CA ILE A 426 -15.16 -4.01 -13.75
C ILE A 426 -14.76 -3.06 -14.88
N TRP A 427 -15.71 -2.68 -15.74
CA TRP A 427 -15.45 -1.80 -16.87
C TRP A 427 -14.88 -0.44 -16.45
N ARG A 428 -15.43 0.15 -15.36
CA ARG A 428 -15.01 1.46 -14.87
C ARG A 428 -13.57 1.47 -14.34
N TRP A 429 -13.14 0.41 -13.67
CA TRP A 429 -11.86 0.38 -12.95
C TRP A 429 -10.79 -0.50 -13.60
N ARG A 430 -11.15 -1.26 -14.64
CA ARG A 430 -10.22 -2.11 -15.38
C ARG A 430 -8.93 -1.36 -15.76
N GLU A 431 -9.04 -0.16 -16.32
CA GLU A 431 -7.87 0.57 -16.82
C GLU A 431 -6.88 0.92 -15.71
N LEU A 432 -7.39 1.30 -14.53
CA LEU A 432 -6.57 1.59 -13.36
C LEU A 432 -6.01 0.32 -12.70
N CYS A 433 -6.77 -0.78 -12.68
CA CYS A 433 -6.39 -1.99 -11.96
C CYS A 433 -5.71 -3.07 -12.84
N ASP A 434 -5.69 -2.90 -14.16
CA ASP A 434 -4.95 -3.75 -15.10
C ASP A 434 -3.49 -3.36 -15.13
N GLN A 435 -2.71 -4.02 -14.26
CA GLN A 435 -1.28 -3.78 -14.07
C GLN A 435 -0.42 -4.80 -14.80
N SER A 436 -1.01 -5.58 -15.72
CA SER A 436 -0.34 -6.69 -16.42
C SER A 436 0.87 -6.27 -17.25
N GLN A 437 0.95 -5.00 -17.65
CA GLN A 437 2.06 -4.41 -18.41
C GLN A 437 2.91 -3.44 -17.58
N ALA A 438 2.65 -3.30 -16.28
CA ALA A 438 3.29 -2.29 -15.43
C ALA A 438 4.69 -2.73 -14.96
N PHE A 439 5.67 -2.65 -15.86
CA PHE A 439 7.08 -2.87 -15.55
C PHE A 439 7.80 -1.63 -15.00
N TYR A 440 7.10 -0.51 -14.86
CA TYR A 440 7.68 0.81 -14.58
C TYR A 440 8.58 0.84 -13.36
N ILE A 441 8.14 0.31 -12.21
CA ILE A 441 8.90 0.37 -10.96
C ILE A 441 10.17 -0.46 -11.03
N ARG A 442 10.07 -1.68 -11.60
CA ARG A 442 11.24 -2.53 -11.82
C ARG A 442 12.23 -1.87 -12.78
N ASN A 443 11.74 -1.31 -13.88
CA ASN A 443 12.54 -0.65 -14.91
C ASN A 443 13.22 0.62 -14.37
N TYR A 444 12.50 1.40 -13.56
CA TYR A 444 13.05 2.54 -12.84
C TYR A 444 14.19 2.11 -11.91
N ALA A 445 13.99 1.08 -11.08
CA ALA A 445 15.05 0.55 -10.21
C ALA A 445 16.27 0.06 -11.01
N GLN A 446 16.08 -0.55 -12.18
CA GLN A 446 17.18 -0.92 -13.08
C GLN A 446 17.90 0.29 -13.64
N SER A 447 17.18 1.34 -14.01
CA SER A 447 17.75 2.58 -14.52
C SER A 447 18.58 3.36 -13.47
N LEU A 448 18.29 3.16 -12.18
CA LEU A 448 19.13 3.66 -11.08
C LEU A 448 20.39 2.77 -10.88
N LEU A 449 20.22 1.45 -10.93
CA LEU A 449 21.24 0.49 -10.49
C LEU A 449 22.27 0.13 -11.57
N ASP A 450 21.85 -0.04 -12.81
CA ASP A 450 22.72 -0.49 -13.91
C ASP A 450 23.79 0.51 -14.31
N PRO A 451 23.53 1.83 -14.39
CA PRO A 451 24.54 2.78 -14.84
C PRO A 451 25.69 2.99 -13.85
N LEU A 452 25.56 2.48 -12.62
CA LEU A 452 26.58 2.63 -11.59
C LEU A 452 27.85 1.86 -11.96
N PRO A 453 29.04 2.42 -11.68
CA PRO A 453 30.31 1.71 -11.85
C PRO A 453 30.41 0.49 -10.92
N PRO A 454 31.33 -0.46 -11.19
CA PRO A 454 31.57 -1.60 -10.30
C PRO A 454 31.91 -1.16 -8.87
N ASN A 455 31.39 -1.89 -7.88
CA ASN A 455 31.63 -1.63 -6.45
C ASN A 455 31.19 -0.24 -5.96
N ALA A 456 30.23 0.40 -6.64
CA ALA A 456 29.67 1.67 -6.20
C ALA A 456 28.97 1.56 -4.83
N VAL A 457 28.92 2.67 -4.10
CA VAL A 457 28.09 2.83 -2.90
C VAL A 457 26.96 3.80 -3.24
N LEU A 458 25.71 3.34 -3.13
CA LEU A 458 24.51 4.12 -3.38
C LEU A 458 23.78 4.37 -2.06
N PHE A 459 23.64 5.63 -1.69
CA PHE A 459 22.74 6.07 -0.63
C PHE A 459 21.38 6.40 -1.21
N VAL A 460 20.30 5.98 -0.56
CA VAL A 460 18.92 6.32 -0.97
C VAL A 460 18.15 6.93 0.19
N ASN A 461 17.29 7.90 -0.12
CA ASN A 461 16.46 8.58 0.87
C ASN A 461 14.95 8.37 0.66
N PHE A 462 14.54 7.87 -0.52
CA PHE A 462 13.13 7.71 -0.86
C PHE A 462 12.68 6.25 -0.78
N ASP A 463 11.47 6.03 -0.26
CA ASP A 463 10.91 4.70 -0.03
C ASP A 463 10.86 3.87 -1.33
N LEU A 464 10.31 4.42 -2.42
CA LEU A 464 10.22 3.68 -3.69
C LEU A 464 11.60 3.25 -4.21
N GLN A 465 12.62 4.09 -4.08
CA GLN A 465 13.99 3.74 -4.50
C GLN A 465 14.53 2.60 -3.62
N TRP A 466 14.41 2.71 -2.30
CA TRP A 466 14.86 1.69 -1.37
C TRP A 466 14.18 0.34 -1.62
N THR A 467 12.85 0.31 -1.65
CA THR A 467 12.07 -0.94 -1.73
C THR A 467 12.32 -1.64 -3.07
N SER A 468 12.33 -0.90 -4.17
CA SER A 468 12.51 -1.46 -5.52
C SER A 468 13.93 -1.96 -5.79
N LEU A 469 14.96 -1.23 -5.36
CA LEU A 469 16.36 -1.65 -5.48
C LEU A 469 16.66 -2.89 -4.64
N ARG A 470 16.09 -2.98 -3.43
CA ARG A 470 16.20 -4.16 -2.56
C ARG A 470 15.70 -5.41 -3.26
N TYR A 471 14.53 -5.34 -3.88
CA TYR A 471 14.00 -6.47 -4.65
C TYR A 471 14.94 -6.92 -5.77
N LEU A 472 15.45 -5.99 -6.59
CA LEU A 472 16.37 -6.33 -7.69
C LEU A 472 17.64 -7.02 -7.17
N GLN A 473 18.23 -6.53 -6.09
CA GLN A 473 19.45 -7.14 -5.53
C GLN A 473 19.18 -8.48 -4.86
N ARG A 474 18.08 -8.59 -4.09
CA ARG A 474 17.85 -9.73 -3.19
C ARG A 474 17.10 -10.88 -3.84
N CYS A 475 16.15 -10.58 -4.72
CA CYS A 475 15.36 -11.59 -5.41
C CYS A 475 15.90 -11.90 -6.81
N GLU A 476 16.38 -10.89 -7.55
CA GLU A 476 16.87 -11.06 -8.93
C GLU A 476 18.39 -11.12 -9.05
N LEU A 477 19.13 -10.96 -7.93
CA LEU A 477 20.61 -10.98 -7.88
C LEU A 477 21.26 -10.00 -8.86
N ARG A 478 20.60 -8.87 -9.11
CA ARG A 478 21.09 -7.83 -10.03
C ARG A 478 22.06 -6.91 -9.30
N ARG A 479 23.25 -6.68 -9.87
CA ARG A 479 24.29 -5.80 -9.31
C ARG A 479 24.57 -6.04 -7.81
N PRO A 480 24.91 -7.28 -7.41
CA PRO A 480 25.26 -7.58 -6.02
C PRO A 480 26.58 -6.93 -5.59
N ASP A 481 27.35 -6.40 -6.54
CA ASP A 481 28.58 -5.63 -6.30
C ASP A 481 28.32 -4.22 -5.75
N VAL A 482 27.13 -3.65 -5.98
CA VAL A 482 26.78 -2.30 -5.50
C VAL A 482 26.32 -2.38 -4.06
N THR A 483 26.90 -1.56 -3.19
CA THR A 483 26.44 -1.41 -1.81
C THR A 483 25.32 -0.39 -1.75
N ILE A 484 24.13 -0.77 -1.27
CA ILE A 484 22.98 0.13 -1.14
C ILE A 484 22.67 0.37 0.33
N LEU A 485 22.54 1.64 0.72
CA LEU A 485 22.29 2.10 2.08
C LEU A 485 21.10 3.05 2.12
N ASN A 486 20.15 2.82 3.03
CA ASN A 486 19.03 3.72 3.28
C ASN A 486 19.41 4.76 4.34
N LEU A 487 19.37 6.05 3.97
CA LEU A 487 19.77 7.14 4.86
C LEU A 487 18.90 7.24 6.12
N SER A 488 17.60 7.00 6.00
CA SER A 488 16.67 6.99 7.15
C SER A 488 17.01 5.86 8.11
N MET A 489 17.27 4.65 7.60
CA MET A 489 17.66 3.50 8.44
C MET A 489 18.98 3.75 9.18
N MET A 490 19.95 4.42 8.53
CA MET A 490 21.22 4.78 9.14
C MET A 490 21.06 5.68 10.37
N THR A 491 19.93 6.35 10.56
CA THR A 491 19.70 7.23 11.72
C THR A 491 19.28 6.50 12.99
N TYR A 492 18.82 5.25 12.90
CA TYR A 492 18.39 4.48 14.06
C TYR A 492 19.57 3.91 14.86
N ASN A 493 19.42 3.82 16.18
CA ASN A 493 20.46 3.25 17.06
C ASN A 493 20.82 1.80 16.71
N TRP A 494 19.84 1.02 16.24
CA TRP A 494 20.06 -0.38 15.87
C TRP A 494 20.88 -0.55 14.59
N PHE A 495 21.11 0.52 13.81
CA PHE A 495 21.93 0.45 12.59
C PHE A 495 23.36 -0.02 12.88
N ALA A 496 23.89 0.27 14.07
CA ALA A 496 25.19 -0.22 14.53
C ALA A 496 25.33 -1.75 14.40
N THR A 497 24.25 -2.49 14.61
CA THR A 497 24.22 -3.96 14.49
C THR A 497 24.36 -4.45 13.04
N LYS A 498 24.24 -3.54 12.06
CA LYS A 498 24.33 -3.85 10.63
C LYS A 498 25.71 -3.54 10.05
N HIS A 499 26.63 -2.94 10.80
CA HIS A 499 27.92 -2.50 10.27
C HIS A 499 28.76 -3.64 9.68
N ASP A 500 28.74 -4.81 10.31
CA ASP A 500 29.49 -5.99 9.86
C ASP A 500 29.04 -6.49 8.47
N HIS A 501 27.87 -6.05 8.01
CA HIS A 501 27.38 -6.35 6.66
C HIS A 501 27.97 -5.45 5.56
N TYR A 502 28.74 -4.43 5.94
CA TYR A 502 29.34 -3.47 5.03
C TYR A 502 30.88 -3.46 5.20
N PRO A 503 31.58 -4.59 5.00
CA PRO A 503 33.00 -4.74 5.34
C PRO A 503 33.93 -3.80 4.54
N ASN A 504 33.48 -3.33 3.39
CA ASN A 504 34.22 -2.42 2.52
C ASN A 504 33.97 -0.93 2.82
N LEU A 505 33.14 -0.62 3.82
CA LEU A 505 32.80 0.74 4.21
C LEU A 505 33.23 1.00 5.65
N GLN A 506 33.98 2.08 5.87
CA GLN A 506 34.32 2.53 7.21
C GLN A 506 33.20 3.41 7.75
N LEU A 507 32.50 2.94 8.78
CA LEU A 507 31.43 3.66 9.46
C LEU A 507 31.99 4.27 10.77
N PRO A 508 32.23 5.59 10.84
CA PRO A 508 33.04 6.20 11.91
C PRO A 508 32.33 6.41 13.26
N GLY A 509 31.12 5.88 13.42
CA GLY A 509 30.31 5.96 14.64
C GLY A 509 29.09 5.03 14.52
N SER A 510 28.21 4.99 15.52
CA SER A 510 27.12 4.00 15.59
C SER A 510 25.95 4.23 14.62
N ARG A 511 25.71 5.49 14.23
CA ARG A 511 24.57 5.90 13.38
C ARG A 511 24.83 7.25 12.72
N LEU A 512 24.13 7.51 11.63
CA LEU A 512 24.05 8.82 10.98
C LEU A 512 23.26 9.79 11.86
N VAL A 513 23.82 10.96 12.15
CA VAL A 513 23.16 12.01 12.93
C VAL A 513 23.04 13.25 12.06
N PRO A 514 21.86 13.49 11.44
CA PRO A 514 21.67 14.64 10.57
C PRO A 514 21.56 15.96 11.34
N PHE A 515 21.16 15.90 12.63
CA PHE A 515 21.02 17.06 13.51
C PHE A 515 21.41 16.70 14.95
N GLY A 516 22.08 17.62 15.67
CA GLY A 516 22.37 17.49 17.11
C GLY A 516 23.80 17.04 17.45
N SER A 517 24.00 16.53 18.66
CA SER A 517 25.33 16.15 19.19
C SER A 517 25.81 14.82 18.62
N MET A 518 27.04 14.81 18.12
CA MET A 518 27.68 13.65 17.46
C MET A 518 28.35 12.67 18.43
N ARG A 519 28.05 12.72 19.75
CA ARG A 519 28.82 11.98 20.78
C ARG A 519 29.04 10.51 20.44
N ASP A 520 28.05 9.85 19.82
CA ASP A 520 28.12 8.44 19.42
C ASP A 520 27.82 8.21 17.92
N GLY A 521 27.70 9.27 17.11
CA GLY A 521 27.26 9.21 15.72
C GLY A 521 28.20 9.91 14.73
N PHE A 522 27.85 9.87 13.44
CA PHE A 522 28.65 10.49 12.38
C PHE A 522 27.80 11.31 11.39
N SER A 523 28.43 12.28 10.75
CA SER A 523 27.80 13.12 9.72
C SER A 523 28.10 12.53 8.35
N MET A 524 27.39 13.00 7.32
CA MET A 524 27.67 12.56 5.95
C MET A 524 29.10 12.93 5.55
N ALA A 525 29.53 14.15 5.86
CA ALA A 525 30.90 14.58 5.58
C ALA A 525 31.97 13.66 6.20
N LYS A 526 31.80 13.26 7.48
CA LYS A 526 32.73 12.32 8.14
C LYS A 526 32.73 10.93 7.53
N LEU A 527 31.56 10.44 7.12
CA LEU A 527 31.45 9.16 6.43
C LEU A 527 32.20 9.19 5.09
N LEU A 528 31.98 10.25 4.31
CA LEU A 528 32.67 10.45 3.03
C LEU A 528 34.18 10.63 3.26
N ASP A 529 34.61 11.40 4.27
CA ASP A 529 36.02 11.60 4.59
C ASP A 529 36.75 10.30 4.96
N ALA A 530 36.06 9.35 5.59
CA ALA A 530 36.64 8.04 5.95
C ALA A 530 36.75 7.07 4.76
N ASN A 531 36.16 7.40 3.61
CA ASN A 531 36.02 6.45 2.49
C ASN A 531 36.39 7.00 1.11
N ILE A 532 36.21 8.30 0.86
CA ILE A 532 36.62 9.01 -0.36
C ILE A 532 38.07 9.45 -0.19
N ASP A 533 38.99 8.55 -0.53
CA ASP A 533 40.43 8.81 -0.63
C ASP A 533 40.96 8.49 -2.02
N GLN A 534 42.01 9.19 -2.45
CA GLN A 534 42.61 9.06 -3.80
C GLN A 534 43.08 7.63 -4.14
N GLN A 535 43.22 6.74 -3.16
CA GLN A 535 43.65 5.36 -3.35
C GLN A 535 42.50 4.35 -3.52
N ARG A 536 41.26 4.72 -3.18
CA ARG A 536 40.08 3.85 -3.31
C ARG A 536 39.34 4.18 -4.62
N GLN A 537 39.13 3.18 -5.46
CA GLN A 537 38.34 3.32 -6.70
C GLN A 537 36.82 3.39 -6.46
N THR A 538 36.38 3.35 -5.20
CA THR A 538 34.97 3.34 -4.81
C THR A 538 34.33 4.72 -5.04
N ARG A 539 33.25 4.74 -5.82
CA ARG A 539 32.47 5.95 -6.12
C ARG A 539 31.16 5.93 -5.33
N PHE A 540 30.76 7.10 -4.85
CA PHE A 540 29.62 7.27 -3.96
C PHE A 540 28.52 8.03 -4.67
N PHE A 541 27.28 7.58 -4.52
CA PHE A 541 26.12 8.11 -5.22
C PHE A 541 24.95 8.33 -4.27
N LEU A 542 24.07 9.26 -4.63
CA LEU A 542 22.86 9.62 -3.92
C LEU A 542 21.64 9.47 -4.84
N GLY A 543 20.71 8.64 -4.40
CA GLY A 543 19.33 8.62 -4.84
C GLY A 543 18.50 9.57 -3.98
N GLY A 544 17.88 10.54 -4.63
CA GLY A 544 17.06 11.56 -3.99
C GLY A 544 17.83 12.81 -3.55
N LYS A 545 17.58 13.29 -2.33
CA LYS A 545 18.14 14.54 -1.80
C LYS A 545 18.59 14.37 -0.35
N LEU A 546 19.62 15.09 0.08
CA LEU A 546 19.96 15.21 1.51
C LEU A 546 18.99 16.22 2.16
N SER A 547 18.09 15.74 3.01
CA SER A 547 17.03 16.58 3.62
C SER A 547 17.50 17.42 4.82
N TYR A 548 18.82 17.60 5.00
CA TYR A 548 19.41 18.33 6.11
C TYR A 548 20.63 19.11 5.67
N ASN A 549 20.89 20.23 6.35
CA ASN A 549 22.03 21.08 6.06
C ASN A 549 23.25 20.65 6.88
N ASP A 550 24.17 19.93 6.25
CA ASP A 550 25.48 19.60 6.83
C ASP A 550 26.51 20.63 6.34
N GLN A 551 26.90 21.55 7.23
CA GLN A 551 27.85 22.61 6.86
C GLN A 551 29.21 22.05 6.45
N ASP A 552 29.70 21.03 7.14
CA ASP A 552 30.98 20.37 6.81
C ASP A 552 30.89 19.67 5.45
N PHE A 553 29.71 19.15 5.10
CA PHE A 553 29.45 18.62 3.77
C PHE A 553 29.56 19.71 2.71
N ASN A 554 28.86 20.83 2.87
CA ASN A 554 28.84 21.91 1.86
C ASN A 554 30.20 22.60 1.67
N GLU A 555 31.08 22.57 2.69
CA GLU A 555 32.44 23.12 2.61
C GLU A 555 33.42 22.20 1.86
N LYS A 556 33.15 20.88 1.81
CA LYS A 556 34.08 19.88 1.28
C LYS A 556 33.59 19.13 0.05
N TYR A 557 32.29 19.02 -0.12
CA TYR A 557 31.64 18.16 -1.10
C TYR A 557 30.57 18.89 -1.89
N THR A 558 30.29 18.38 -3.09
CA THR A 558 29.18 18.78 -3.94
C THR A 558 28.58 17.55 -4.60
N LEU A 559 27.37 17.70 -5.16
CA LEU A 559 26.68 16.66 -5.89
C LEU A 559 26.76 16.97 -7.39
N VAL A 560 27.30 16.02 -8.16
CA VAL A 560 27.42 16.12 -9.61
C VAL A 560 26.39 15.18 -10.26
N PRO A 561 25.51 15.66 -11.15
CA PRO A 561 24.51 14.80 -11.76
C PRO A 561 25.12 13.59 -12.50
N TYR A 562 24.54 12.41 -12.27
CA TYR A 562 24.91 11.13 -12.85
C TYR A 562 23.65 10.34 -13.25
N GLY A 563 23.08 10.67 -14.40
CA GLY A 563 21.79 10.11 -14.82
C GLY A 563 20.66 10.45 -13.85
N LEU A 564 19.96 9.44 -13.33
CA LEU A 564 18.90 9.59 -12.31
C LEU A 564 19.44 9.67 -10.86
N LEU A 565 20.76 9.65 -10.70
CA LEU A 565 21.43 9.75 -9.41
C LEU A 565 22.35 10.98 -9.39
N ASP A 566 22.87 11.33 -8.23
CA ASP A 566 23.95 12.31 -8.10
C ASP A 566 25.20 11.63 -7.55
N GLU A 567 26.38 11.98 -8.07
CA GLU A 567 27.67 11.51 -7.56
C GLU A 567 28.21 12.49 -6.52
N PHE A 568 28.72 11.96 -5.40
CA PHE A 568 29.45 12.76 -4.42
C PHE A 568 30.85 13.10 -4.96
N HIS A 569 31.13 14.39 -5.06
CA HIS A 569 32.42 14.91 -5.54
C HIS A 569 33.07 15.79 -4.47
N ARG A 570 34.35 15.53 -4.17
CA ARG A 570 35.12 16.36 -3.22
C ARG A 570 35.61 17.62 -3.93
N LEU A 571 35.34 18.80 -3.37
CA LEU A 571 35.67 20.10 -3.96
C LEU A 571 37.18 20.32 -4.18
N SER A 572 38.03 19.66 -3.38
CA SER A 572 39.49 19.71 -3.56
C SER A 572 40.00 18.85 -4.72
N MET A 573 39.18 17.95 -5.27
CA MET A 573 39.53 17.14 -6.44
C MET A 573 39.09 17.85 -7.72
N PRO A 574 39.91 17.83 -8.78
CA PRO A 574 39.54 18.46 -10.05
C PRO A 574 38.30 17.79 -10.64
N SER A 575 37.29 18.60 -10.97
CA SER A 575 36.11 18.13 -11.67
C SER A 575 36.47 17.65 -13.09
N PRO A 576 35.79 16.63 -13.65
CA PRO A 576 35.99 16.23 -15.03
C PRO A 576 35.64 17.39 -15.97
N SER A 577 36.45 17.64 -17.00
CA SER A 577 36.12 18.67 -18.01
C SER A 577 34.73 18.44 -18.61
N LEU A 578 34.05 19.52 -19.00
CA LEU A 578 32.70 19.49 -19.58
C LEU A 578 32.57 18.39 -20.65
N LYS A 579 33.53 18.33 -21.59
CA LYS A 579 33.56 17.31 -22.65
C LYS A 579 33.60 15.88 -22.10
N ARG A 580 34.41 15.61 -21.08
CA ARG A 580 34.54 14.27 -20.48
C ARG A 580 33.29 13.91 -19.68
N TRP A 581 32.79 14.83 -18.85
CA TRP A 581 31.56 14.63 -18.09
C TRP A 581 30.39 14.38 -19.04
N TYR A 582 30.18 15.25 -20.04
CA TYR A 582 29.09 15.11 -21.02
C TYR A 582 29.16 13.78 -21.77
N SER A 583 30.34 13.40 -22.28
CA SER A 583 30.52 12.10 -22.96
C SER A 583 30.22 10.91 -22.05
N SER A 584 30.55 10.99 -20.77
CA SER A 584 30.19 9.97 -19.78
C SER A 584 28.69 9.93 -19.53
N GLN A 585 28.06 11.11 -19.38
CA GLN A 585 26.62 11.21 -19.13
C GLN A 585 25.79 10.72 -20.31
N GLN A 586 26.20 10.96 -21.55
CA GLN A 586 25.47 10.43 -22.72
C GLN A 586 25.42 8.89 -22.72
N LYS A 587 26.48 8.22 -22.27
CA LYS A 587 26.47 6.75 -22.08
C LYS A 587 25.50 6.33 -20.97
N VAL A 588 25.50 7.05 -19.85
CA VAL A 588 24.58 6.82 -18.73
C VAL A 588 23.12 7.02 -19.16
N LYS A 589 22.80 8.13 -19.85
CA LYS A 589 21.46 8.41 -20.37
C LYS A 589 21.01 7.37 -21.40
N THR A 590 21.93 6.86 -22.22
CA THR A 590 21.63 5.75 -23.15
C THR A 590 21.21 4.50 -22.39
N MET A 591 21.96 4.09 -21.36
CA MET A 591 21.60 2.96 -20.51
C MET A 591 20.26 3.18 -19.79
N ILE A 592 19.97 4.39 -19.32
CA ILE A 592 18.69 4.73 -18.69
C ILE A 592 17.54 4.54 -19.68
N ARG A 593 17.64 5.10 -20.89
CA ARG A 593 16.61 4.96 -21.95
C ARG A 593 16.39 3.50 -22.37
N GLU A 594 17.43 2.66 -22.32
CA GLU A 594 17.32 1.23 -22.60
C GLU A 594 16.63 0.45 -21.48
N ARG A 595 16.65 0.94 -20.24
CA ARG A 595 16.05 0.26 -19.07
C ARG A 595 14.67 0.79 -18.73
N LEU A 596 14.48 2.10 -18.83
CA LEU A 596 13.23 2.82 -18.65
C LEU A 596 12.82 3.39 -20.00
N THR A 597 12.27 2.52 -20.85
CA THR A 597 11.88 2.85 -22.22
C THR A 597 10.71 3.82 -22.28
N GLU A 598 9.79 3.69 -21.32
CA GLU A 598 8.56 4.46 -21.22
C GLU A 598 8.35 4.89 -19.76
N LEU A 599 7.88 6.12 -19.59
CA LEU A 599 7.41 6.62 -18.30
C LEU A 599 5.95 6.19 -18.09
N PRO A 600 5.50 6.08 -16.83
CA PRO A 600 4.10 5.83 -16.53
C PRO A 600 3.19 6.89 -17.17
N PRO A 601 2.11 6.50 -17.87
CA PRO A 601 1.18 7.44 -18.49
C PRO A 601 0.38 8.22 -17.43
N GLU A 602 0.36 9.54 -17.55
CA GLU A 602 -0.31 10.47 -16.62
C GLU A 602 -1.83 10.32 -16.62
N GLU A 603 -2.42 9.79 -17.69
CA GLU A 603 -3.86 9.55 -17.79
C GLU A 603 -4.34 8.42 -16.86
N ILE A 604 -3.43 7.50 -16.50
CA ILE A 604 -3.72 6.33 -15.66
C ILE A 604 -3.17 6.54 -14.25
N TYR A 605 -1.94 7.05 -14.14
CA TYR A 605 -1.22 7.17 -12.87
C TYR A 605 -1.19 8.62 -12.40
N THR A 606 -2.04 8.92 -11.42
CA THR A 606 -2.11 10.24 -10.78
C THR A 606 -1.11 10.38 -9.64
N ASP A 607 -1.05 11.57 -9.05
CA ASP A 607 -0.25 11.88 -7.85
C ASP A 607 -0.59 11.04 -6.61
N GLU A 608 -1.69 10.28 -6.63
CA GLU A 608 -2.05 9.27 -5.62
C GLU A 608 -1.27 7.95 -5.74
N THR A 609 -0.54 7.75 -6.85
CA THR A 609 0.10 6.49 -7.21
C THR A 609 1.62 6.53 -7.09
N TRP A 610 2.24 5.37 -6.91
CA TRP A 610 3.70 5.27 -6.82
C TRP A 610 4.36 5.43 -8.18
N GLU A 611 3.70 4.99 -9.24
CA GLU A 611 4.18 5.09 -10.62
C GLU A 611 4.37 6.56 -11.01
N TRP A 612 3.44 7.43 -10.66
CA TRP A 612 3.58 8.86 -10.89
C TRP A 612 4.86 9.44 -10.25
N THR A 613 5.30 8.90 -9.10
CA THR A 613 6.55 9.37 -8.47
C THR A 613 7.81 9.09 -9.30
N ILE A 614 7.76 8.10 -10.20
CA ILE A 614 8.84 7.80 -11.16
C ILE A 614 8.93 8.91 -12.20
N ALA A 615 7.80 9.27 -12.81
CA ALA A 615 7.74 10.35 -13.80
C ALA A 615 8.23 11.67 -13.19
N ARG A 616 7.78 11.98 -11.97
CA ARG A 616 8.24 13.14 -11.20
C ARG A 616 9.75 13.13 -10.93
N ASP A 617 10.30 12.02 -10.41
CA ASP A 617 11.74 11.93 -10.10
C ASP A 617 12.58 12.02 -11.37
N TYR A 618 12.12 11.42 -12.48
CA TYR A 618 12.75 11.51 -13.79
C TYR A 618 12.81 12.96 -14.28
N GLY A 619 11.69 13.68 -14.27
CA GLY A 619 11.62 15.10 -14.68
C GLY A 619 12.53 15.99 -13.85
N MET A 620 12.48 15.85 -12.52
CA MET A 620 13.38 16.57 -11.61
C MET A 620 14.87 16.30 -11.87
N LYS A 621 15.24 15.06 -12.19
CA LYS A 621 16.64 14.71 -12.50
C LYS A 621 17.09 15.24 -13.85
N GLU A 622 16.21 15.25 -14.86
CA GLU A 622 16.48 15.93 -16.13
C GLU A 622 16.69 17.44 -15.94
N LEU A 623 15.89 18.09 -15.09
CA LEU A 623 16.05 19.51 -14.77
C LEU A 623 17.37 19.82 -14.04
N ASN A 624 17.76 18.97 -13.08
CA ASN A 624 19.05 19.09 -12.39
C ASN A 624 20.22 18.93 -13.36
N TRP A 625 20.13 17.96 -14.27
CA TRP A 625 21.13 17.73 -15.30
C TRP A 625 21.25 18.94 -16.25
N ALA A 626 20.12 19.47 -16.69
CA ALA A 626 20.04 20.65 -17.55
C ALA A 626 20.68 21.87 -16.88
N THR A 627 20.37 22.10 -15.60
CA THR A 627 20.97 23.18 -14.81
C THR A 627 22.48 23.04 -14.71
N TYR A 628 22.98 21.84 -14.40
CA TYR A 628 24.41 21.59 -14.33
C TYR A 628 25.10 21.74 -15.70
N LEU A 629 24.48 21.25 -16.78
CA LEU A 629 25.01 21.42 -18.14
C LEU A 629 25.12 22.91 -18.50
N LEU A 630 24.09 23.71 -18.20
CA LEU A 630 24.09 25.15 -18.44
C LEU A 630 25.25 25.83 -17.72
N GLU A 631 25.36 25.62 -16.40
CA GLU A 631 26.41 26.24 -15.59
C GLU A 631 27.81 25.89 -16.09
N ARG A 632 28.05 24.62 -16.42
CA ARG A 632 29.33 24.13 -16.92
C ARG A 632 29.64 24.66 -18.33
N THR A 633 28.63 24.76 -19.18
CA THR A 633 28.79 25.30 -20.54
C THR A 633 29.14 26.78 -20.48
N ILE A 634 28.45 27.58 -19.66
CA ILE A 634 28.79 29.00 -19.46
C ILE A 634 30.23 29.16 -18.92
N ALA A 635 30.65 28.28 -18.01
CA ALA A 635 31.96 28.37 -17.38
C ALA A 635 33.12 27.91 -18.28
N GLU A 636 32.93 26.89 -19.12
CA GLU A 636 34.01 26.25 -19.88
C GLU A 636 33.95 26.45 -21.39
N ASP A 637 32.76 26.59 -21.97
CA ASP A 637 32.54 26.67 -23.43
C ASP A 637 31.31 27.53 -23.78
N PRO A 638 31.30 28.83 -23.45
CA PRO A 638 30.11 29.69 -23.50
C PRO A 638 29.57 29.95 -24.91
N GLU A 639 30.35 29.67 -25.96
CA GLU A 639 29.93 29.81 -27.36
C GLU A 639 29.26 28.53 -27.90
N ASN A 640 29.16 27.46 -27.10
CA ASN A 640 28.63 26.18 -27.55
C ASN A 640 27.09 26.18 -27.57
N LEU A 641 26.55 26.67 -28.68
CA LEU A 641 25.11 26.74 -28.91
C LEU A 641 24.39 25.39 -28.78
N SER A 642 25.03 24.29 -29.15
CA SER A 642 24.42 22.96 -29.05
C SER A 642 24.18 22.55 -27.59
N LEU A 643 25.13 22.81 -26.69
CA LEU A 643 24.99 22.46 -25.28
C LEU A 643 24.07 23.42 -24.53
N LEU A 644 24.12 24.72 -24.87
CA LEU A 644 23.21 25.73 -24.31
C LEU A 644 21.76 25.42 -24.67
N SER A 645 21.49 25.06 -25.94
CA SER A 645 20.15 24.68 -26.40
C SER A 645 19.66 23.37 -25.78
N GLU A 646 20.53 22.35 -25.67
CA GLU A 646 20.18 21.09 -24.99
C GLU A 646 19.80 21.32 -23.52
N ALA A 647 20.51 22.18 -22.81
CA ALA A 647 20.19 22.55 -21.43
C ALA A 647 18.88 23.34 -21.31
N THR A 648 18.49 24.09 -22.33
CA THR A 648 17.29 24.93 -22.32
C THR A 648 16.01 24.08 -22.37
N LYS A 649 16.00 22.99 -23.14
CA LYS A 649 14.78 22.22 -23.43
C LYS A 649 14.08 21.64 -22.19
N PRO A 650 14.75 20.97 -21.23
CA PRO A 650 14.09 20.50 -20.02
C PRO A 650 13.53 21.64 -19.16
N MET A 651 14.22 22.79 -19.10
CA MET A 651 13.78 23.95 -18.33
C MET A 651 12.46 24.53 -18.87
N GLU A 652 12.30 24.56 -20.19
CA GLU A 652 11.05 24.99 -20.85
C GLU A 652 9.91 24.00 -20.63
N LEU A 653 10.18 22.71 -20.75
CA LEU A 653 9.20 21.65 -20.50
C LEU A 653 8.70 21.72 -19.05
N SER A 654 9.61 21.87 -18.08
CA SER A 654 9.22 22.08 -16.68
C SER A 654 8.32 23.30 -16.51
N TYR A 655 8.64 24.42 -17.16
CA TYR A 655 7.81 25.64 -17.10
C TYR A 655 6.42 25.47 -17.72
N GLN A 656 6.31 24.69 -18.81
CA GLN A 656 5.06 24.53 -19.56
C GLN A 656 4.15 23.44 -19.00
N SER A 657 4.73 22.40 -18.40
CA SER A 657 4.02 21.14 -18.17
C SER A 657 4.19 20.56 -16.77
N GLU A 658 5.25 20.91 -16.02
CA GLU A 658 5.45 20.34 -14.69
C GLU A 658 4.77 21.18 -13.60
N PRO A 659 4.05 20.55 -12.65
CA PRO A 659 3.47 21.25 -11.51
C PRO A 659 4.52 21.99 -10.67
N LEU A 660 4.17 23.19 -10.20
CA LEU A 660 5.08 24.13 -9.52
C LEU A 660 5.64 23.59 -8.20
N GLU A 661 5.02 22.55 -7.64
CA GLU A 661 5.42 21.90 -6.41
C GLU A 661 6.75 21.13 -6.54
N PHE A 662 7.20 20.82 -7.76
CA PHE A 662 8.36 19.94 -7.98
C PHE A 662 9.66 20.67 -8.32
N TRP A 663 9.57 21.96 -8.67
CA TRP A 663 10.72 22.75 -9.08
C TRP A 663 10.57 24.20 -8.62
N ASN A 664 11.70 24.89 -8.44
CA ASN A 664 11.67 26.29 -8.03
C ASN A 664 11.44 27.17 -9.26
N ALA A 665 10.24 27.72 -9.38
CA ALA A 665 9.83 28.54 -10.52
C ALA A 665 10.80 29.69 -10.82
N ALA A 666 11.16 30.45 -9.79
CA ALA A 666 12.06 31.60 -9.93
C ALA A 666 13.48 31.16 -10.33
N SER A 667 13.98 30.06 -9.79
CA SER A 667 15.31 29.55 -10.11
C SER A 667 15.39 28.99 -11.53
N ASN A 668 14.37 28.24 -11.95
CA ASN A 668 14.29 27.71 -13.31
C ASN A 668 14.12 28.84 -14.33
N LEU A 669 13.24 29.82 -14.07
CA LEU A 669 13.09 31.01 -14.92
C LEU A 669 14.39 31.81 -15.03
N LYS A 670 15.09 32.00 -13.92
CA LYS A 670 16.42 32.64 -13.91
C LYS A 670 17.41 31.87 -14.80
N ASN A 671 17.49 30.55 -14.65
CA ASN A 671 18.40 29.71 -15.44
C ASN A 671 18.01 29.71 -16.93
N LEU A 672 16.72 29.65 -17.23
CA LEU A 672 16.19 29.74 -18.58
C LEU A 672 16.55 31.10 -19.23
N GLY A 673 16.37 32.20 -18.50
CA GLY A 673 16.78 33.53 -18.95
C GLY A 673 18.29 33.64 -19.17
N LEU A 674 19.11 33.02 -18.30
CA LEU A 674 20.57 32.95 -18.47
C LEU A 674 20.96 32.16 -19.72
N ALA A 675 20.31 31.02 -19.98
CA ALA A 675 20.56 30.20 -21.17
C ALA A 675 20.27 31.00 -22.45
N TYR A 676 19.09 31.61 -22.55
CA TYR A 676 18.73 32.45 -23.68
C TYR A 676 19.63 33.66 -23.86
N ALA A 677 20.01 34.33 -22.77
CA ALA A 677 20.91 35.46 -22.82
C ALA A 677 22.28 35.07 -23.38
N GLN A 678 22.78 33.86 -23.11
CA GLN A 678 24.06 33.38 -23.65
C GLN A 678 23.93 32.95 -25.11
N ILE A 679 22.83 32.27 -25.46
CA ILE A 679 22.54 31.89 -26.85
C ILE A 679 22.49 33.13 -27.75
N VAL A 680 21.79 34.18 -27.34
CA VAL A 680 21.67 35.43 -28.10
C VAL A 680 23.00 36.20 -28.18
N LYS A 681 23.86 36.09 -27.17
CA LYS A 681 25.18 36.73 -27.16
C LYS A 681 26.23 35.99 -28.00
N SER A 682 26.00 34.72 -28.31
CA SER A 682 26.99 33.92 -29.03
C SER A 682 27.24 34.49 -30.42
N SER A 683 28.51 34.40 -30.83
CA SER A 683 28.97 34.73 -32.18
C SER A 683 28.72 33.61 -33.19
N GLN A 684 28.32 32.42 -32.73
CA GLN A 684 27.96 31.28 -33.56
C GLN A 684 26.49 31.36 -33.97
N GLU A 685 26.12 30.68 -35.05
CA GLU A 685 24.73 30.56 -35.51
C GLU A 685 24.34 29.09 -35.62
N PHE A 686 23.07 28.78 -35.38
CA PHE A 686 22.54 27.46 -35.70
C PHE A 686 22.48 27.28 -37.22
N THR A 687 22.88 26.10 -37.72
CA THR A 687 22.62 25.78 -39.13
C THR A 687 21.13 25.48 -39.32
N ALA A 688 20.57 25.77 -40.50
CA ALA A 688 19.14 25.57 -40.78
C ALA A 688 18.64 24.13 -40.54
N SER A 689 19.52 23.12 -40.62
CA SER A 689 19.21 21.72 -40.34
C SER A 689 19.34 21.30 -38.87
N THR A 690 19.92 22.15 -38.02
CA THR A 690 20.24 21.84 -36.61
C THR A 690 19.73 22.89 -35.63
N ASP A 691 18.90 23.83 -36.08
CA ASP A 691 18.26 24.83 -35.22
C ASP A 691 17.14 24.15 -34.41
N PRO A 692 17.32 23.94 -33.09
CA PRO A 692 16.34 23.24 -32.28
C PRO A 692 15.12 24.14 -31.94
N PHE A 693 15.15 25.41 -32.35
CA PHE A 693 14.09 26.40 -32.12
C PHE A 693 13.37 26.80 -33.42
N LEU A 694 13.74 26.19 -34.55
CA LEU A 694 13.12 26.47 -35.85
C LEU A 694 11.63 26.10 -35.84
N ASN A 695 10.78 27.10 -35.98
CA ASN A 695 9.35 26.94 -36.20
C ASN A 695 8.99 27.49 -37.59
N GLU A 696 8.69 26.60 -38.55
CA GLU A 696 8.41 26.98 -39.95
C GLU A 696 7.22 27.95 -40.11
N VAL A 697 6.34 28.03 -39.10
CA VAL A 697 5.15 28.89 -39.10
C VAL A 697 5.48 30.31 -38.57
N VAL A 698 6.49 30.45 -37.71
CA VAL A 698 6.86 31.72 -37.08
C VAL A 698 7.99 32.38 -37.89
N GLY A 699 7.74 33.57 -38.43
CA GLY A 699 8.76 34.33 -39.21
C GLY A 699 8.69 34.15 -40.73
N ALA A 700 7.63 33.53 -41.26
CA ALA A 700 7.45 33.31 -42.71
C ALA A 700 7.53 34.58 -43.59
N GLY A 701 7.35 35.78 -43.00
CA GLY A 701 7.40 37.07 -43.69
C GLY A 701 8.61 37.97 -43.40
N VAL A 702 9.67 37.49 -42.74
CA VAL A 702 10.86 38.28 -42.40
C VAL A 702 11.98 38.03 -43.43
N GLU A 703 12.55 39.11 -44.00
CA GLU A 703 13.62 39.04 -45.02
C GLU A 703 14.96 38.51 -44.48
N ASP A 704 15.30 38.82 -43.23
CA ASP A 704 16.47 38.31 -42.52
C ASP A 704 16.02 37.23 -41.52
N ARG A 705 15.95 35.98 -42.00
CA ARG A 705 15.57 34.84 -41.15
C ARG A 705 16.62 34.59 -40.06
N THR A 706 17.90 34.80 -40.37
CA THR A 706 19.07 34.55 -39.51
C THR A 706 19.10 35.32 -38.18
N ARG A 707 18.43 36.48 -38.09
CA ARG A 707 18.39 37.29 -36.86
C ARG A 707 17.12 37.14 -36.01
N TYR A 708 16.09 36.48 -36.51
CA TYR A 708 14.78 36.36 -35.87
C TYR A 708 14.37 34.89 -35.70
N HIS A 709 15.13 34.15 -34.88
CA HIS A 709 14.83 32.75 -34.54
C HIS A 709 14.15 32.55 -33.17
N TRP A 710 13.92 33.62 -32.40
CA TRP A 710 13.66 33.52 -30.94
C TRP A 710 12.30 34.05 -30.45
N TYR A 711 11.29 34.15 -31.33
CA TYR A 711 10.10 34.97 -31.03
C TYR A 711 8.92 34.27 -30.33
N MET A 712 8.97 32.98 -29.99
CA MET A 712 7.90 32.39 -29.16
C MET A 712 8.01 32.72 -27.67
N TYR A 713 9.10 33.35 -27.21
CA TYR A 713 9.33 33.59 -25.77
C TYR A 713 9.56 35.07 -25.40
N SER A 714 9.04 36.02 -26.18
CA SER A 714 9.14 37.46 -25.88
C SER A 714 8.42 37.92 -24.60
N HIS A 715 7.69 37.04 -23.91
CA HIS A 715 7.14 37.31 -22.58
C HIS A 715 8.16 37.11 -21.44
N LEU A 716 9.28 36.43 -21.67
CA LEU A 716 10.29 36.12 -20.64
C LEU A 716 11.43 37.13 -20.56
N VAL A 717 11.65 37.94 -21.60
CA VAL A 717 12.77 38.91 -21.65
C VAL A 717 12.42 40.26 -21.00
N TRP A 718 11.18 40.43 -20.52
CA TRP A 718 10.68 41.68 -19.90
C TRP A 718 10.26 41.54 -18.42
N ILE A 719 10.68 40.46 -17.74
CA ILE A 719 10.62 40.29 -16.27
C ILE A 719 12.04 40.03 -15.80
#